data_AF-A0A5C7IP28-F1
#
_entry.id   AF-A0A5C7IP28-F1
#
_cell.length_a   1.000
_cell.length_b   1.000
_cell.length_c   1.000
_cell.angle_alpha   90.00
_cell.angle_beta   90.00
_cell.angle_gamma   90.00
#
_symmetry.space_group_name_H-M   'P 1'
#
loop_
_entity.id
_entity.type
_entity.pdbx_description
1 polymer ?
#
loop_
_entity_poly.entity_id
_entity_poly.type
_entity_poly.pdbx_seq_one_letter_code
_entity_poly.pdbx_strand_id
1 'polypeptide(L)'
;MSKISDIYLNPSAFANMSRLRILQIFNSSAYCRQINKVHVPQALETNFLELRYFIWYGCPVKSPFSSFYLENLVKLDLSYSKVEQLWNGSQPLVKLEEVDLSCSSLISCPDFSGSLNLKRLILRNCKYLREISPSIQYLRKLDFLKLWGCSSLKGIPDCSGLNSLKTLDIAWCSNLEMLPEVPCNIEQLWLAGTAIEELPFSTEILSRLQHLSLSRCKRLKSLPSSICKWKSLKTLYISHCSKLNDIGALESLERLYVEEDPIRELPPSIIYLKNLVFISFRGCKELTLSGFEFFPDNLKHLSLRDSGITELPEFPHGFLCSLRALDLSGTSLESIPASIINLSNLDNLCIRNCKRLKCLPKLQLGGIEAHGCTSLEVLPGLSFGLRDYIISANFAKCFKLNQNIFEDIVEDALPNIKQVDGFAQLWYPGSEIPKLFEFRSMRSFINVELPPNWFNNNFLGFAICVVVSDHLIDFEAKCSDDSSDDESHMRWKCYFKSKDGHQFVWDNVGTSIYSNHVFVKSPILPFSLRELLCYENEVSFEFHLDSSSLKIEKCGVHLMFGEKAAGSSWVGEDEDVLSLANVQDNCEEKIEGDTQLIKMVKALSVLSLGLQVYLKEAFLLDSVGYLSVNCLDLTWWTCVLFDFDDFNTFDLLWYFLCFVFYSCFSFVISVMYFYFFGFICFSYIVIVLCIS
;
A
#
# COMPACT_ATOMS: atom_id res chain seq x y z
N MET A 1 -17.12 18.07 -1.88
CA MET A 1 -18.30 18.41 -2.73
C MET A 1 -19.43 17.37 -2.72
N SER A 2 -19.40 16.31 -1.89
CA SER A 2 -20.40 15.23 -1.94
C SER A 2 -21.82 15.70 -1.55
N LYS A 3 -21.92 16.73 -0.71
CA LYS A 3 -23.17 17.36 -0.25
C LYS A 3 -23.67 18.54 -1.10
N ILE A 4 -22.95 18.94 -2.16
CA ILE A 4 -23.33 20.09 -3.00
C ILE A 4 -24.32 19.64 -4.09
N SER A 5 -25.37 20.46 -4.32
CA SER A 5 -26.33 20.33 -5.43
C SER A 5 -25.66 20.62 -6.78
N ASP A 6 -26.30 20.27 -7.89
CA ASP A 6 -25.76 20.58 -9.23
C ASP A 6 -25.41 22.08 -9.37
N ILE A 7 -24.21 22.35 -9.88
CA ILE A 7 -23.64 23.68 -10.13
C ILE A 7 -23.72 23.94 -11.64
N TYR A 8 -24.53 24.91 -12.04
CA TYR A 8 -24.61 25.37 -13.43
C TYR A 8 -23.70 26.59 -13.60
N LEU A 9 -22.52 26.39 -14.18
CA LEU A 9 -21.59 27.48 -14.48
C LEU A 9 -22.05 28.20 -15.75
N ASN A 10 -22.22 29.51 -15.63
CA ASN A 10 -22.33 30.40 -16.78
C ASN A 10 -20.98 30.43 -17.53
N PRO A 11 -20.93 30.30 -18.87
CA PRO A 11 -19.69 30.41 -19.66
C PRO A 11 -18.85 31.68 -19.37
N SER A 12 -19.51 32.76 -18.95
CA SER A 12 -18.89 34.04 -18.59
C SER A 12 -18.57 34.20 -17.09
N ALA A 13 -18.74 33.15 -16.27
CA ALA A 13 -18.58 33.21 -14.81
C ALA A 13 -17.18 33.72 -14.38
N PHE A 14 -16.17 33.50 -15.21
CA PHE A 14 -14.80 33.93 -14.94
C PHE A 14 -14.38 35.20 -15.67
N ALA A 15 -15.29 35.88 -16.41
CA ALA A 15 -14.95 37.00 -17.28
C ALA A 15 -14.21 38.15 -16.56
N ASN A 16 -14.53 38.39 -15.29
CA ASN A 16 -13.91 39.44 -14.47
C ASN A 16 -12.65 38.97 -13.71
N MET A 17 -12.20 37.72 -13.89
CA MET A 17 -11.05 37.12 -13.20
C MET A 17 -9.79 37.09 -14.09
N SER A 18 -9.43 38.22 -14.68
CA SER A 18 -8.30 38.32 -15.64
C SER A 18 -6.93 37.95 -15.08
N ARG A 19 -6.74 38.01 -13.75
CA ARG A 19 -5.51 37.65 -13.04
C ARG A 19 -5.51 36.22 -12.50
N LEU A 20 -6.48 35.39 -12.88
CA LEU A 20 -6.58 34.02 -12.39
C LEU A 20 -5.39 33.19 -12.87
N ARG A 21 -4.64 32.63 -11.93
CA ARG A 21 -3.43 31.80 -12.21
C ARG A 21 -3.68 30.31 -12.06
N ILE A 22 -4.64 29.94 -11.23
CA ILE A 22 -4.97 28.57 -10.89
C ILE A 22 -6.47 28.44 -10.93
N LEU A 23 -6.97 27.51 -11.74
CA LEU A 23 -8.37 27.12 -11.76
C LEU A 23 -8.44 25.61 -11.59
N GLN A 24 -9.04 25.17 -10.49
CA GLN A 24 -9.19 23.77 -10.15
C GLN A 24 -10.65 23.47 -9.88
N ILE A 25 -11.19 22.50 -10.61
CA ILE A 25 -12.56 22.02 -10.47
C ILE A 25 -12.49 20.51 -10.25
N PHE A 26 -12.74 20.10 -9.00
CA PHE A 26 -12.75 18.70 -8.60
C PHE A 26 -14.18 18.20 -8.41
N ASN A 27 -14.45 16.98 -8.85
CA ASN A 27 -15.66 16.26 -8.46
C ASN A 27 -15.30 15.31 -7.30
N SER A 28 -16.10 15.28 -6.24
CA SER A 28 -15.74 14.63 -4.97
C SER A 28 -15.80 13.10 -4.98
N SER A 29 -16.15 12.45 -6.09
CA SER A 29 -16.16 10.99 -6.16
C SER A 29 -15.04 10.50 -7.05
N ALA A 30 -13.86 10.32 -6.47
CA ALA A 30 -12.76 9.59 -7.09
C ALA A 30 -13.13 8.12 -7.45
N TYR A 31 -14.26 7.61 -6.91
CA TYR A 31 -14.64 6.20 -6.96
C TYR A 31 -15.96 5.89 -7.68
N CYS A 32 -16.64 6.86 -8.27
CA CYS A 32 -17.92 6.59 -8.93
C CYS A 32 -17.98 7.23 -10.32
N ARG A 33 -18.48 6.46 -11.29
CA ARG A 33 -19.02 6.90 -12.59
C ARG A 33 -20.23 7.85 -12.43
N GLN A 34 -20.34 8.55 -11.30
CA GLN A 34 -21.42 9.45 -10.98
C GLN A 34 -21.28 10.77 -11.74
N ILE A 35 -22.45 11.33 -12.00
CA ILE A 35 -22.73 12.49 -12.84
C ILE A 35 -21.85 13.66 -12.42
N ASN A 36 -21.22 14.33 -13.39
CA ASN A 36 -20.59 15.62 -13.15
C ASN A 36 -21.63 16.59 -12.65
N LYS A 37 -21.52 16.96 -11.37
CA LYS A 37 -22.39 17.96 -10.75
C LYS A 37 -22.15 19.36 -11.29
N VAL A 38 -21.02 19.58 -11.97
CA VAL A 38 -20.72 20.86 -12.63
C VAL A 38 -21.15 20.78 -14.08
N HIS A 39 -22.20 21.52 -14.42
CA HIS A 39 -22.72 21.64 -15.77
C HIS A 39 -22.30 22.97 -16.37
N VAL A 40 -21.72 22.92 -17.56
CA VAL A 40 -21.44 24.12 -18.36
C VAL A 40 -22.08 23.90 -19.73
N PRO A 41 -23.02 24.76 -20.16
CA PRO A 41 -23.79 24.53 -21.39
C PRO A 41 -22.94 24.61 -22.66
N GLN A 42 -21.82 25.33 -22.61
CA GLN A 42 -20.87 25.56 -23.73
C GLN A 42 -19.43 25.67 -23.19
N ALA A 43 -18.44 25.85 -24.07
CA ALA A 43 -17.07 26.17 -23.63
C ALA A 43 -17.04 27.49 -22.85
N LEU A 44 -16.07 27.67 -21.95
CA LEU A 44 -15.92 28.94 -21.23
C LEU A 44 -15.67 30.08 -22.24
N GLU A 45 -16.19 31.29 -22.00
CA GLU A 45 -16.05 32.42 -22.94
C GLU A 45 -14.94 33.39 -22.52
N THR A 46 -14.06 32.99 -21.59
CA THR A 46 -13.12 33.90 -20.91
C THR A 46 -11.67 33.72 -21.39
N ASN A 47 -10.99 34.81 -21.73
CA ASN A 47 -9.55 34.78 -21.98
C ASN A 47 -8.74 34.75 -20.68
N PHE A 48 -8.20 33.56 -20.36
CA PHE A 48 -7.36 33.31 -19.21
C PHE A 48 -5.89 33.73 -19.47
N LEU A 49 -5.62 35.04 -19.46
CA LEU A 49 -4.30 35.57 -19.81
C LEU A 49 -3.18 35.16 -18.84
N GLU A 50 -3.45 35.08 -17.53
CA GLU A 50 -2.44 34.74 -16.51
C GLU A 50 -2.48 33.27 -16.04
N LEU A 51 -3.35 32.44 -16.61
CA LEU A 51 -3.58 31.09 -16.11
C LEU A 51 -2.37 30.19 -16.36
N ARG A 52 -1.93 29.54 -15.29
CA ARG A 52 -0.78 28.63 -15.26
C ARG A 52 -1.19 27.19 -15.00
N TYR A 53 -2.23 26.97 -14.20
CA TYR A 53 -2.72 25.64 -13.85
C TYR A 53 -4.19 25.57 -14.15
N PHE A 54 -4.57 24.68 -15.08
CA PHE A 54 -5.95 24.38 -15.38
C PHE A 54 -6.23 22.91 -15.12
N ILE A 55 -7.01 22.64 -14.07
CA ILE A 55 -7.35 21.29 -13.64
C ILE A 55 -8.87 21.20 -13.61
N TRP A 56 -9.43 20.32 -14.42
CA TRP A 56 -10.86 20.07 -14.45
C TRP A 56 -11.15 18.59 -14.61
N TYR A 57 -11.17 17.92 -13.47
CA TYR A 57 -11.52 16.51 -13.39
C TYR A 57 -12.97 16.32 -13.84
N GLY A 58 -13.18 15.44 -14.82
CA GLY A 58 -14.51 15.20 -15.36
C GLY A 58 -15.02 16.33 -16.25
N CYS A 59 -14.19 17.14 -16.90
CA CYS A 59 -14.69 18.23 -17.76
C CYS A 59 -15.79 17.74 -18.75
N PRO A 60 -17.01 18.31 -18.72
CA PRO A 60 -18.13 17.84 -19.54
C PRO A 60 -18.08 18.37 -20.98
N VAL A 61 -17.19 19.32 -21.27
CA VAL A 61 -17.09 20.02 -22.54
C VAL A 61 -16.25 19.19 -23.52
N LYS A 62 -16.81 18.89 -24.69
CA LYS A 62 -16.13 18.10 -25.73
C LYS A 62 -14.94 18.80 -26.37
N SER A 63 -15.02 20.13 -26.49
CA SER A 63 -13.98 20.99 -27.08
C SER A 63 -13.77 22.24 -26.22
N PRO A 64 -13.01 22.12 -25.13
CA PRO A 64 -12.92 23.17 -24.12
C PRO A 64 -12.10 24.38 -24.57
N PHE A 65 -11.29 24.27 -25.65
CA PHE A 65 -10.37 25.33 -26.08
C PHE A 65 -10.51 25.77 -27.54
N SER A 66 -11.72 25.74 -28.11
CA SER A 66 -11.92 26.13 -29.51
C SER A 66 -11.62 27.62 -29.82
N SER A 67 -11.43 28.49 -28.82
CA SER A 67 -11.30 29.95 -29.00
C SER A 67 -10.21 30.65 -28.14
N PHE A 68 -9.25 29.93 -27.53
CA PHE A 68 -8.41 30.49 -26.45
C PHE A 68 -6.92 30.61 -26.78
N TYR A 69 -6.26 31.57 -26.11
CA TYR A 69 -4.81 31.65 -25.96
C TYR A 69 -4.41 31.25 -24.53
N LEU A 70 -3.58 30.21 -24.39
CA LEU A 70 -3.12 29.65 -23.10
C LEU A 70 -1.59 29.79 -22.93
N GLU A 71 -1.01 30.89 -23.38
CA GLU A 71 0.45 31.09 -23.47
C GLU A 71 1.19 30.90 -22.12
N ASN A 72 0.51 31.21 -21.00
CA ASN A 72 1.09 31.10 -19.66
C ASN A 72 0.88 29.74 -18.98
N LEU A 73 0.20 28.80 -19.65
CA LEU A 73 -0.15 27.52 -19.07
C LEU A 73 1.09 26.65 -18.85
N VAL A 74 1.22 26.13 -17.64
CA VAL A 74 2.29 25.23 -17.20
C VAL A 74 1.77 23.81 -17.06
N LYS A 75 0.54 23.63 -16.54
CA LYS A 75 -0.10 22.33 -16.38
C LYS A 75 -1.55 22.34 -16.84
N LEU A 76 -1.89 21.32 -17.63
CA LEU A 76 -3.24 21.03 -18.09
C LEU A 76 -3.65 19.65 -17.61
N ASP A 77 -4.73 19.55 -16.84
CA ASP A 77 -5.33 18.28 -16.42
C ASP A 77 -6.82 18.30 -16.73
N LEU A 78 -7.23 17.48 -17.70
CA LEU A 78 -8.62 17.22 -18.06
C LEU A 78 -8.91 15.71 -17.97
N SER A 79 -8.38 15.07 -16.94
CA SER A 79 -8.62 13.66 -16.70
C SER A 79 -10.11 13.35 -16.46
N TYR A 80 -10.53 12.15 -16.86
CA TYR A 80 -11.91 11.64 -16.79
C TYR A 80 -12.95 12.48 -17.54
N SER A 81 -12.52 13.28 -18.51
CA SER A 81 -13.36 14.22 -19.23
C SER A 81 -14.08 13.63 -20.46
N LYS A 82 -15.06 14.37 -20.97
CA LYS A 82 -15.71 14.09 -22.27
C LYS A 82 -15.02 14.79 -23.44
N VAL A 83 -13.79 15.26 -23.24
CA VAL A 83 -13.04 15.98 -24.28
C VAL A 83 -12.76 15.02 -25.43
N GLU A 84 -13.23 15.38 -26.62
CA GLU A 84 -13.01 14.64 -27.87
C GLU A 84 -11.85 15.27 -28.68
N GLN A 85 -11.69 16.59 -28.56
CA GLN A 85 -10.65 17.37 -29.21
C GLN A 85 -10.31 18.60 -28.34
N LEU A 86 -9.02 18.84 -28.08
CA LEU A 86 -8.56 19.99 -27.30
C LEU A 86 -8.56 21.29 -28.10
N TRP A 87 -7.80 21.33 -29.18
CA TRP A 87 -7.65 22.46 -30.10
C TRP A 87 -7.38 21.95 -31.53
N ASN A 88 -7.45 22.85 -32.50
CA ASN A 88 -7.10 22.57 -33.90
C ASN A 88 -5.73 23.18 -34.24
N GLY A 89 -4.90 22.43 -34.98
CA GLY A 89 -3.53 22.83 -35.28
C GLY A 89 -2.61 22.89 -34.06
N SER A 90 -1.46 23.57 -34.20
CA SER A 90 -0.50 23.78 -33.12
C SER A 90 -0.81 25.05 -32.32
N GLN A 91 -0.54 25.00 -31.02
CA GLN A 91 -0.68 26.15 -30.10
C GLN A 91 0.70 26.51 -29.52
N PRO A 92 1.06 27.80 -29.39
CA PRO A 92 2.35 28.24 -28.87
C PRO A 92 2.42 28.17 -27.33
N LEU A 93 2.22 26.99 -26.76
CA LEU A 93 2.19 26.76 -25.31
C LEU A 93 3.61 26.55 -24.76
N VAL A 94 4.46 27.57 -24.92
CA VAL A 94 5.90 27.47 -24.63
C VAL A 94 6.20 27.21 -23.15
N LYS A 95 5.29 27.49 -22.22
CA LYS A 95 5.49 27.23 -20.77
C LYS A 95 4.92 25.90 -20.31
N LEU A 96 4.23 25.16 -21.18
CA LEU A 96 3.55 23.93 -20.82
C LEU A 96 4.58 22.84 -20.51
N GLU A 97 4.50 22.28 -19.31
CA GLU A 97 5.40 21.22 -18.83
C GLU A 97 4.67 19.89 -18.61
N GLU A 98 3.37 19.93 -18.27
CA GLU A 98 2.59 18.72 -17.98
C GLU A 98 1.19 18.75 -18.58
N VAL A 99 0.80 17.64 -19.20
CA VAL A 99 -0.54 17.41 -19.74
C VAL A 99 -1.05 16.05 -19.27
N ASP A 100 -2.21 16.03 -18.62
CA ASP A 100 -2.96 14.82 -18.30
C ASP A 100 -4.36 14.88 -18.92
N LEU A 101 -4.66 13.93 -19.80
CA LEU A 101 -5.97 13.75 -20.44
C LEU A 101 -6.47 12.31 -20.24
N SER A 102 -6.04 11.65 -19.16
CA SER A 102 -6.40 10.28 -18.86
C SER A 102 -7.92 10.09 -18.83
N CYS A 103 -8.43 8.95 -19.27
CA CYS A 103 -9.84 8.61 -19.29
C CYS A 103 -10.71 9.62 -20.06
N SER A 104 -10.12 10.36 -21.01
CA SER A 104 -10.85 11.27 -21.90
C SER A 104 -11.48 10.55 -23.10
N SER A 105 -12.42 11.21 -23.77
CA SER A 105 -13.04 10.72 -25.01
C SER A 105 -12.24 11.11 -26.27
N LEU A 106 -10.94 11.36 -26.11
CA LEU A 106 -10.05 11.92 -27.12
C LEU A 106 -10.00 11.02 -28.36
N ILE A 107 -10.25 11.59 -29.53
CA ILE A 107 -10.22 10.86 -30.81
C ILE A 107 -8.83 10.93 -31.46
N SER A 108 -8.16 12.07 -31.34
CA SER A 108 -6.82 12.33 -31.87
C SER A 108 -5.98 13.13 -30.86
N CYS A 109 -4.68 12.81 -30.79
CA CYS A 109 -3.74 13.52 -29.92
C CYS A 109 -3.52 14.96 -30.42
N PRO A 110 -3.56 15.98 -29.54
CA PRO A 110 -3.26 17.36 -29.94
C PRO A 110 -1.85 17.51 -30.52
N ASP A 111 -1.69 18.50 -31.40
CA ASP A 111 -0.37 18.89 -31.88
C ASP A 111 0.37 19.70 -30.79
N PHE A 112 1.44 19.10 -30.27
CA PHE A 112 2.31 19.69 -29.24
C PHE A 112 3.60 20.32 -29.81
N SER A 113 3.72 20.50 -31.13
CA SER A 113 4.91 21.11 -31.75
C SER A 113 5.28 22.49 -31.19
N GLY A 114 4.30 23.27 -30.71
CA GLY A 114 4.52 24.56 -30.04
C GLY A 114 4.81 24.46 -28.53
N SER A 115 4.83 23.26 -27.95
CA SER A 115 4.99 22.97 -26.51
C SER A 115 6.35 22.32 -26.19
N LEU A 116 7.44 22.93 -26.64
CA LEU A 116 8.79 22.33 -26.55
C LEU A 116 9.33 22.13 -25.12
N ASN A 117 8.67 22.71 -24.11
CA ASN A 117 9.00 22.51 -22.69
C ASN A 117 8.22 21.36 -22.03
N LEU A 118 7.39 20.63 -22.79
CA LEU A 118 6.61 19.52 -22.26
C LEU A 118 7.55 18.42 -21.74
N LYS A 119 7.39 18.08 -20.46
CA LYS A 119 8.12 17.02 -19.76
C LYS A 119 7.28 15.76 -19.63
N ARG A 120 5.97 15.92 -19.37
CA ARG A 120 5.07 14.81 -19.02
C ARG A 120 3.79 14.86 -19.86
N LEU A 121 3.51 13.77 -20.57
CA LEU A 121 2.28 13.58 -21.35
C LEU A 121 1.59 12.30 -20.91
N ILE A 122 0.38 12.42 -20.34
CA ILE A 122 -0.38 11.33 -19.75
C ILE A 122 -1.74 11.22 -20.47
N LEU A 123 -1.96 10.11 -21.16
CA LEU A 123 -3.14 9.77 -21.95
C LEU A 123 -3.61 8.36 -21.59
N ARG A 124 -3.73 8.04 -20.29
CA ARG A 124 -4.16 6.69 -19.86
C ARG A 124 -5.62 6.45 -20.21
N ASN A 125 -6.02 5.25 -20.60
CA ASN A 125 -7.42 4.87 -20.86
C ASN A 125 -8.17 5.77 -21.86
N CYS A 126 -7.48 6.41 -22.82
CA CYS A 126 -8.12 7.13 -23.92
C CYS A 126 -8.62 6.12 -24.96
N LYS A 127 -9.76 5.48 -24.68
CA LYS A 127 -10.27 4.32 -25.44
C LYS A 127 -10.56 4.60 -26.92
N TYR A 128 -10.78 5.87 -27.29
CA TYR A 128 -11.08 6.28 -28.67
C TYR A 128 -9.88 6.87 -29.42
N LEU A 129 -8.72 7.02 -28.76
CA LEU A 129 -7.52 7.58 -29.36
C LEU A 129 -6.98 6.62 -30.42
N ARG A 130 -6.91 7.07 -31.67
CA ARG A 130 -6.50 6.22 -32.81
C ARG A 130 -5.04 6.38 -33.20
N GLU A 131 -4.53 7.61 -33.08
CA GLU A 131 -3.21 8.00 -33.55
C GLU A 131 -2.60 9.09 -32.66
N ILE A 132 -1.27 9.17 -32.69
CA ILE A 132 -0.48 10.22 -32.06
C ILE A 132 0.19 11.02 -33.17
N SER A 133 0.15 12.35 -33.06
CA SER A 133 0.77 13.23 -34.05
C SER A 133 2.27 12.95 -34.17
N PRO A 134 2.82 12.84 -35.41
CA PRO A 134 4.26 12.66 -35.63
C PRO A 134 5.13 13.80 -35.09
N SER A 135 4.54 14.94 -34.74
CA SER A 135 5.22 16.06 -34.10
C SER A 135 5.79 15.71 -32.71
N ILE A 136 5.33 14.63 -32.08
CA ILE A 136 5.82 14.20 -30.77
C ILE A 136 7.34 14.01 -30.76
N GLN A 137 7.94 13.58 -31.88
CA GLN A 137 9.39 13.38 -32.02
C GLN A 137 10.23 14.65 -31.72
N TYR A 138 9.62 15.84 -31.78
CA TYR A 138 10.30 17.12 -31.52
C TYR A 138 10.32 17.51 -30.03
N LEU A 139 9.63 16.76 -29.15
CA LEU A 139 9.52 17.05 -27.73
C LEU A 139 10.75 16.58 -26.95
N ARG A 140 11.89 17.24 -27.17
CA ARG A 140 13.20 16.82 -26.63
C ARG A 140 13.30 16.81 -25.10
N LYS A 141 12.40 17.51 -24.39
CA LYS A 141 12.34 17.56 -22.92
C LYS A 141 11.35 16.56 -22.31
N LEU A 142 10.59 15.84 -23.14
CA LEU A 142 9.64 14.85 -22.66
C LEU A 142 10.41 13.71 -21.99
N ASP A 143 10.23 13.54 -20.68
CA ASP A 143 10.84 12.46 -19.90
C ASP A 143 9.86 11.32 -19.60
N PHE A 144 8.55 11.58 -19.78
CA PHE A 144 7.50 10.66 -19.39
C PHE A 144 6.31 10.67 -20.35
N LEU A 145 6.04 9.53 -20.99
CA LEU A 145 4.92 9.32 -21.90
C LEU A 145 4.09 8.12 -21.46
N LYS A 146 2.82 8.35 -21.06
CA LYS A 146 1.87 7.30 -20.69
C LYS A 146 0.69 7.25 -21.65
N LEU A 147 0.50 6.10 -22.26
CA LEU A 147 -0.56 5.75 -23.21
C LEU A 147 -1.35 4.51 -22.74
N TRP A 148 -1.10 4.04 -21.51
CA TRP A 148 -1.68 2.83 -20.93
C TRP A 148 -3.17 2.69 -21.22
N GLY A 149 -3.64 1.57 -21.74
CA GLY A 149 -5.08 1.30 -21.95
C GLY A 149 -5.72 2.04 -23.12
N CYS A 150 -4.95 2.64 -24.03
CA CYS A 150 -5.47 3.20 -25.29
C CYS A 150 -5.82 2.09 -26.29
N SER A 151 -6.93 1.40 -26.06
CA SER A 151 -7.31 0.21 -26.83
C SER A 151 -7.53 0.43 -28.33
N SER A 152 -7.84 1.65 -28.79
CA SER A 152 -8.02 1.97 -30.22
C SER A 152 -6.75 2.45 -30.94
N LEU A 153 -5.65 2.62 -30.20
CA LEU A 153 -4.39 3.13 -30.74
C LEU A 153 -3.75 2.07 -31.64
N LYS A 154 -3.57 2.41 -32.93
CA LYS A 154 -3.02 1.48 -33.94
C LYS A 154 -1.52 1.64 -34.16
N GLY A 155 -0.99 2.82 -33.90
CA GLY A 155 0.40 3.14 -34.15
C GLY A 155 0.86 4.32 -33.32
N ILE A 156 2.16 4.31 -33.02
CA ILE A 156 2.87 5.41 -32.36
C ILE A 156 3.96 5.86 -33.35
N PRO A 157 4.12 7.18 -33.59
CA PRO A 157 5.18 7.68 -34.45
C PRO A 157 6.57 7.41 -33.85
N ASP A 158 7.61 7.63 -34.65
CA ASP A 158 9.01 7.52 -34.21
C ASP A 158 9.27 8.36 -32.94
N CYS A 159 9.79 7.69 -31.91
CA CYS A 159 10.11 8.28 -30.62
C CYS A 159 11.63 8.50 -30.44
N SER A 160 12.45 8.21 -31.44
CA SER A 160 13.92 8.35 -31.40
C SER A 160 14.40 9.77 -31.06
N GLY A 161 13.63 10.80 -31.44
CA GLY A 161 13.93 12.20 -31.15
C GLY A 161 13.61 12.66 -29.70
N LEU A 162 12.98 11.80 -28.90
CA LEU A 162 12.60 12.09 -27.51
C LEU A 162 13.80 11.91 -26.55
N ASN A 163 14.83 12.74 -26.72
CA ASN A 163 16.14 12.56 -26.08
C ASN A 163 16.11 12.52 -24.55
N SER A 164 15.09 13.06 -23.88
CA SER A 164 14.97 13.01 -22.41
C SER A 164 14.08 11.88 -21.90
N LEU A 165 13.47 11.09 -22.79
CA LEU A 165 12.45 10.10 -22.43
C LEU A 165 13.06 8.98 -21.59
N LYS A 166 12.57 8.87 -20.36
CA LYS A 166 12.95 7.83 -19.40
C LYS A 166 11.88 6.74 -19.30
N THR A 167 10.61 7.13 -19.36
CA THR A 167 9.48 6.20 -19.20
C THR A 167 8.55 6.25 -20.40
N LEU A 168 8.34 5.09 -21.02
CA LEU A 168 7.30 4.86 -22.02
C LEU A 168 6.36 3.75 -21.52
N ASP A 169 5.10 4.09 -21.28
CA ASP A 169 4.06 3.14 -20.87
C ASP A 169 2.97 3.07 -21.95
N ILE A 170 2.98 1.99 -22.71
CA ILE A 170 2.00 1.70 -23.77
C ILE A 170 1.27 0.39 -23.50
N ALA A 171 1.29 -0.06 -22.24
CA ALA A 171 0.64 -1.30 -21.86
C ALA A 171 -0.88 -1.20 -22.08
N TRP A 172 -1.53 -2.30 -22.44
CA TRP A 172 -2.96 -2.42 -22.73
C TRP A 172 -3.44 -1.61 -23.94
N CYS A 173 -2.52 -1.16 -24.80
CA CYS A 173 -2.81 -0.74 -26.17
C CYS A 173 -3.01 -1.99 -27.06
N SER A 174 -4.14 -2.67 -26.92
CA SER A 174 -4.39 -4.01 -27.48
C SER A 174 -4.35 -4.10 -29.02
N ASN A 175 -4.51 -2.97 -29.73
CA ASN A 175 -4.45 -2.88 -31.19
C ASN A 175 -3.08 -2.40 -31.71
N LEU A 176 -2.10 -2.17 -30.82
CA LEU A 176 -0.76 -1.76 -31.19
C LEU A 176 0.07 -2.99 -31.60
N GLU A 177 0.30 -3.13 -32.90
CA GLU A 177 1.00 -4.29 -33.50
C GLU A 177 2.50 -4.06 -33.68
N MET A 178 2.95 -2.80 -33.70
CA MET A 178 4.36 -2.44 -33.88
C MET A 178 4.80 -1.49 -32.76
N LEU A 179 5.99 -1.74 -32.22
CA LEU A 179 6.64 -0.82 -31.30
C LEU A 179 7.31 0.33 -32.08
N PRO A 180 7.21 1.60 -31.63
CA PRO A 180 8.00 2.68 -32.20
C PRO A 180 9.49 2.49 -31.90
N GLU A 181 10.36 3.10 -32.72
CA GLU A 181 11.77 3.28 -32.36
C GLU A 181 11.85 4.15 -31.11
N VAL A 182 12.61 3.69 -30.11
CA VAL A 182 12.73 4.33 -28.79
C VAL A 182 14.13 4.96 -28.62
N PRO A 183 14.27 6.04 -27.84
CA PRO A 183 15.56 6.68 -27.62
C PRO A 183 16.44 5.87 -26.66
N CYS A 184 17.76 6.13 -26.67
CA CYS A 184 18.72 5.36 -25.86
C CYS A 184 18.71 5.66 -24.36
N ASN A 185 17.93 6.66 -23.93
CA ASN A 185 17.84 7.10 -22.54
C ASN A 185 16.68 6.45 -21.76
N ILE A 186 15.93 5.54 -22.40
CA ILE A 186 14.82 4.83 -21.74
C ILE A 186 15.34 4.00 -20.56
N GLU A 187 14.71 4.24 -19.41
CA GLU A 187 14.93 3.51 -18.16
C GLU A 187 13.77 2.53 -17.89
N GLN A 188 12.56 2.83 -18.38
CA GLN A 188 11.34 2.05 -18.14
C GLN A 188 10.50 1.90 -19.41
N LEU A 189 10.18 0.65 -19.77
CA LEU A 189 9.37 0.32 -20.94
C LEU A 189 8.26 -0.68 -20.57
N TRP A 190 7.01 -0.22 -20.64
CA TRP A 190 5.84 -1.03 -20.30
C TRP A 190 5.02 -1.34 -21.54
N LEU A 191 5.04 -2.60 -21.96
CA LEU A 191 4.42 -3.09 -23.20
C LEU A 191 3.29 -4.09 -22.93
N ALA A 192 2.93 -4.33 -21.67
CA ALA A 192 2.06 -5.43 -21.31
C ALA A 192 0.72 -5.39 -22.05
N GLY A 193 0.18 -6.52 -22.51
CA GLY A 193 -1.14 -6.58 -23.16
C GLY A 193 -1.23 -5.90 -24.53
N THR A 194 -0.10 -5.68 -25.21
CA THR A 194 -0.03 -5.21 -26.60
C THR A 194 -0.04 -6.38 -27.60
N ALA A 195 -0.26 -6.09 -28.88
CA ALA A 195 -0.24 -7.06 -29.98
C ALA A 195 1.11 -7.09 -30.72
N ILE A 196 2.18 -6.59 -30.08
CA ILE A 196 3.53 -6.50 -30.64
C ILE A 196 4.08 -7.91 -30.91
N GLU A 197 4.53 -8.16 -32.13
CA GLU A 197 5.12 -9.45 -32.53
C GLU A 197 6.62 -9.56 -32.26
N GLU A 198 7.34 -8.44 -32.41
CA GLU A 198 8.79 -8.37 -32.37
C GLU A 198 9.24 -7.05 -31.74
N LEU A 199 10.37 -7.09 -31.02
CA LEU A 199 10.99 -5.93 -30.40
C LEU A 199 12.04 -5.35 -31.39
N PRO A 200 11.86 -4.14 -31.96
CA PRO A 200 12.65 -3.62 -33.09
C PRO A 200 14.07 -3.16 -32.74
N PHE A 201 14.60 -3.50 -31.57
CA PHE A 201 15.75 -2.77 -31.05
C PHE A 201 17.07 -3.12 -31.75
N SER A 202 17.73 -2.09 -32.28
CA SER A 202 19.19 -2.12 -32.33
C SER A 202 19.72 -2.04 -30.89
N THR A 203 20.57 -2.98 -30.56
CA THR A 203 20.82 -3.40 -29.16
C THR A 203 21.67 -2.45 -28.32
N GLU A 204 22.18 -1.40 -28.94
CA GLU A 204 22.93 -0.33 -28.26
C GLU A 204 21.98 0.66 -27.56
N ILE A 205 20.72 0.72 -27.99
CA ILE A 205 19.74 1.70 -27.53
C ILE A 205 19.31 1.44 -26.08
N LEU A 206 19.10 0.19 -25.66
CA LEU A 206 18.53 -0.12 -24.34
C LEU A 206 19.56 -0.36 -23.23
N SER A 207 20.75 0.22 -23.34
CA SER A 207 21.82 0.05 -22.33
C SER A 207 21.44 0.58 -20.94
N ARG A 208 20.51 1.56 -20.86
CA ARG A 208 20.01 2.18 -19.63
C ARG A 208 18.69 1.60 -19.11
N LEU A 209 18.08 0.66 -19.84
CA LEU A 209 16.80 0.09 -19.48
C LEU A 209 16.92 -0.67 -18.15
N GLN A 210 16.10 -0.31 -17.17
CA GLN A 210 16.05 -0.90 -15.83
C GLN A 210 14.80 -1.76 -15.62
N HIS A 211 13.68 -1.36 -16.22
CA HIS A 211 12.40 -2.06 -16.08
C HIS A 211 11.76 -2.33 -17.43
N LEU A 212 11.44 -3.60 -17.69
CA LEU A 212 10.77 -4.04 -18.91
C LEU A 212 9.57 -4.92 -18.57
N SER A 213 8.40 -4.59 -19.11
CA SER A 213 7.21 -5.41 -18.96
C SER A 213 6.66 -5.87 -20.30
N LEU A 214 6.67 -7.19 -20.51
CA LEU A 214 6.15 -7.91 -21.68
C LEU A 214 4.97 -8.83 -21.30
N SER A 215 4.37 -8.64 -20.12
CA SER A 215 3.22 -9.43 -19.66
C SER A 215 2.04 -9.34 -20.63
N ARG A 216 1.25 -10.39 -20.78
CA ARG A 216 0.12 -10.57 -21.70
C ARG A 216 0.39 -10.20 -23.17
N CYS A 217 1.65 -10.15 -23.64
CA CYS A 217 2.02 -9.95 -25.05
C CYS A 217 1.87 -11.24 -25.88
N LYS A 218 0.63 -11.67 -26.13
CA LYS A 218 0.30 -12.99 -26.72
C LYS A 218 0.84 -13.26 -28.12
N ARG A 219 1.22 -12.23 -28.87
CA ARG A 219 1.78 -12.34 -30.23
C ARG A 219 3.31 -12.24 -30.27
N LEU A 220 3.95 -11.95 -29.14
CA LEU A 220 5.40 -11.79 -29.08
C LEU A 220 6.07 -13.15 -29.29
N LYS A 221 6.82 -13.31 -30.38
CA LYS A 221 7.37 -14.61 -30.80
C LYS A 221 8.49 -15.07 -29.87
N SER A 222 9.45 -14.18 -29.59
CA SER A 222 10.60 -14.44 -28.74
C SER A 222 11.25 -13.13 -28.28
N LEU A 223 12.07 -13.22 -27.24
CA LEU A 223 13.03 -12.16 -26.92
C LEU A 223 14.12 -12.08 -28.00
N PRO A 224 14.71 -10.89 -28.25
CA PRO A 224 15.82 -10.74 -29.19
C PRO A 224 17.06 -11.48 -28.69
N SER A 225 17.84 -12.10 -29.59
CA SER A 225 19.07 -12.87 -29.28
C SER A 225 20.17 -12.05 -28.59
N SER A 226 20.01 -10.75 -28.59
CA SER A 226 20.92 -9.73 -28.12
C SER A 226 20.50 -9.10 -26.78
N ILE A 227 19.56 -9.75 -26.08
CA ILE A 227 19.13 -9.44 -24.72
C ILE A 227 20.30 -9.31 -23.73
N CYS A 228 21.41 -10.01 -23.98
CA CYS A 228 22.67 -9.92 -23.25
C CYS A 228 23.28 -8.51 -23.15
N LYS A 229 22.82 -7.57 -23.98
CA LYS A 229 23.29 -6.17 -23.97
C LYS A 229 22.49 -5.27 -23.02
N TRP A 230 21.40 -5.73 -22.43
CA TRP A 230 20.59 -4.98 -21.46
C TRP A 230 21.21 -5.00 -20.06
N LYS A 231 22.43 -4.48 -19.96
CA LYS A 231 23.28 -4.57 -18.76
C LYS A 231 22.74 -3.84 -17.52
N SER A 232 21.75 -2.96 -17.68
CA SER A 232 21.14 -2.23 -16.56
C SER A 232 19.79 -2.80 -16.14
N LEU A 233 19.30 -3.87 -16.79
CA LEU A 233 17.94 -4.38 -16.55
C LEU A 233 17.87 -5.06 -15.18
N LYS A 234 17.05 -4.50 -14.30
CA LYS A 234 16.83 -4.98 -12.93
C LYS A 234 15.53 -5.75 -12.77
N THR A 235 14.50 -5.39 -13.52
CA THR A 235 13.18 -6.01 -13.43
C THR A 235 12.65 -6.39 -14.81
N LEU A 236 12.25 -7.65 -14.94
CA LEU A 236 11.65 -8.19 -16.16
C LEU A 236 10.31 -8.86 -15.82
N TYR A 237 9.24 -8.39 -16.44
CA TYR A 237 7.96 -9.09 -16.47
C TYR A 237 7.75 -9.73 -17.84
N ILE A 238 7.42 -11.01 -17.88
CA ILE A 238 7.23 -11.77 -19.10
C ILE A 238 6.08 -12.77 -18.95
N SER A 239 5.39 -13.05 -20.04
CA SER A 239 4.34 -14.08 -20.11
C SER A 239 4.12 -14.49 -21.56
N HIS A 240 3.59 -15.69 -21.78
CA HIS A 240 3.32 -16.22 -23.11
C HIS A 240 4.51 -16.13 -24.08
N CYS A 241 5.74 -16.12 -23.56
CA CYS A 241 6.95 -16.14 -24.37
C CYS A 241 7.42 -17.59 -24.50
N SER A 242 7.11 -18.19 -25.65
CA SER A 242 7.39 -19.61 -25.95
C SER A 242 8.85 -20.07 -25.81
N LYS A 243 9.80 -19.14 -25.65
CA LYS A 243 11.24 -19.39 -25.49
C LYS A 243 11.87 -18.41 -24.51
N LEU A 244 11.81 -18.70 -23.21
CA LEU A 244 12.61 -18.03 -22.16
C LEU A 244 14.07 -18.56 -22.14
N ASN A 245 14.61 -18.91 -23.31
CA ASN A 245 15.98 -19.41 -23.40
C ASN A 245 16.93 -18.20 -23.37
N ASP A 246 18.09 -18.35 -22.72
CA ASP A 246 19.18 -17.37 -22.69
C ASP A 246 18.99 -16.12 -21.79
N ILE A 247 18.10 -16.16 -20.79
CA ILE A 247 18.00 -15.07 -19.79
C ILE A 247 19.25 -14.91 -18.93
N GLY A 248 20.08 -15.95 -18.80
CA GLY A 248 21.30 -15.94 -17.97
C GLY A 248 22.34 -14.87 -18.34
N ALA A 249 22.19 -14.20 -19.49
CA ALA A 249 23.03 -13.09 -19.88
C ALA A 249 22.64 -11.73 -19.22
N LEU A 250 21.52 -11.67 -18.48
CA LEU A 250 21.04 -10.48 -17.80
C LEU A 250 21.69 -10.32 -16.42
N GLU A 251 22.99 -10.03 -16.39
CA GLU A 251 23.81 -10.04 -15.15
C GLU A 251 23.28 -9.13 -14.02
N SER A 252 22.56 -8.05 -14.35
CA SER A 252 22.01 -7.08 -13.38
C SER A 252 20.57 -7.38 -12.95
N LEU A 253 19.98 -8.49 -13.42
CA LEU A 253 18.59 -8.80 -13.13
C LEU A 253 18.40 -9.15 -11.64
N GLU A 254 17.54 -8.39 -10.97
CA GLU A 254 17.22 -8.55 -9.54
C GLU A 254 15.86 -9.23 -9.33
N ARG A 255 14.90 -8.97 -10.24
CA ARG A 255 13.53 -9.47 -10.13
C ARG A 255 13.01 -9.99 -11.47
N LEU A 256 12.55 -11.24 -11.48
CA LEU A 256 11.96 -11.90 -12.65
C LEU A 256 10.53 -12.33 -12.35
N TYR A 257 9.59 -11.84 -13.16
CA TYR A 257 8.18 -12.24 -13.09
C TYR A 257 7.82 -12.96 -14.38
N VAL A 258 7.49 -14.23 -14.28
CA VAL A 258 6.97 -15.08 -15.36
C VAL A 258 5.53 -15.40 -15.03
N GLU A 259 4.58 -14.88 -15.78
CA GLU A 259 3.15 -15.04 -15.49
C GLU A 259 2.42 -15.81 -16.60
N GLU A 260 1.49 -16.70 -16.24
CA GLU A 260 0.56 -17.35 -17.19
C GLU A 260 1.22 -17.98 -18.45
N ASP A 261 2.50 -18.34 -18.36
CA ASP A 261 3.30 -18.84 -19.49
C ASP A 261 3.18 -20.37 -19.61
N PRO A 262 3.08 -20.96 -20.83
CA PRO A 262 3.18 -22.41 -21.04
C PRO A 262 4.60 -22.97 -20.80
N ILE A 263 5.39 -22.34 -19.93
CA ILE A 263 6.71 -22.82 -19.53
C ILE A 263 6.57 -24.16 -18.79
N ARG A 264 7.34 -25.15 -19.24
CA ARG A 264 7.34 -26.51 -18.66
C ARG A 264 8.48 -26.72 -17.67
N GLU A 265 9.62 -26.13 -17.95
CA GLU A 265 10.85 -26.32 -17.19
C GLU A 265 11.59 -25.00 -17.04
N LEU A 266 12.41 -24.91 -15.99
CA LEU A 266 13.26 -23.76 -15.73
C LEU A 266 14.43 -23.72 -16.72
N PRO A 267 14.75 -22.57 -17.35
CA PRO A 267 15.92 -22.48 -18.21
C PRO A 267 17.18 -22.64 -17.37
N PRO A 268 18.11 -23.57 -17.69
CA PRO A 268 19.32 -23.80 -16.89
C PRO A 268 20.18 -22.54 -16.71
N SER A 269 20.09 -21.60 -17.65
CA SER A 269 20.79 -20.32 -17.60
C SER A 269 20.41 -19.43 -16.42
N ILE A 270 19.29 -19.70 -15.72
CA ILE A 270 18.83 -18.90 -14.57
C ILE A 270 19.84 -18.92 -13.41
N ILE A 271 20.65 -19.98 -13.31
CA ILE A 271 21.72 -20.12 -12.31
C ILE A 271 22.81 -19.03 -12.45
N TYR A 272 22.97 -18.45 -13.64
CA TYR A 272 23.98 -17.42 -13.89
C TYR A 272 23.54 -16.02 -13.43
N LEU A 273 22.28 -15.85 -13.01
CA LEU A 273 21.74 -14.58 -12.55
C LEU A 273 22.09 -14.31 -11.09
N LYS A 274 23.35 -13.91 -10.86
CA LYS A 274 23.92 -13.74 -9.51
C LYS A 274 23.23 -12.68 -8.66
N ASN A 275 22.59 -11.69 -9.26
CA ASN A 275 21.90 -10.61 -8.53
C ASN A 275 20.40 -10.90 -8.32
N LEU A 276 19.91 -12.06 -8.76
CA LEU A 276 18.49 -12.37 -8.73
C LEU A 276 18.03 -12.65 -7.29
N VAL A 277 17.17 -11.79 -6.79
CA VAL A 277 16.64 -11.83 -5.42
C VAL A 277 15.19 -12.33 -5.40
N PHE A 278 14.44 -12.11 -6.47
CA PHE A 278 13.02 -12.46 -6.56
C PHE A 278 12.69 -13.17 -7.87
N ILE A 279 11.96 -14.28 -7.79
CA ILE A 279 11.38 -14.98 -8.94
C ILE A 279 9.91 -15.30 -8.66
N SER A 280 9.05 -15.04 -9.64
CA SER A 280 7.65 -15.48 -9.64
C SER A 280 7.32 -16.25 -10.92
N PHE A 281 6.64 -17.39 -10.76
CA PHE A 281 6.05 -18.21 -11.83
C PHE A 281 4.52 -18.24 -11.72
N ARG A 282 3.92 -17.10 -11.39
CA ARG A 282 2.49 -17.03 -11.08
C ARG A 282 1.63 -17.51 -12.26
N GLY A 283 0.73 -18.46 -12.02
CA GLY A 283 -0.18 -18.93 -13.07
C GLY A 283 0.46 -19.81 -14.14
N CYS A 284 1.72 -20.22 -14.01
CA CYS A 284 2.38 -21.16 -14.92
C CYS A 284 1.86 -22.59 -14.69
N LYS A 285 0.80 -22.97 -15.41
CA LYS A 285 0.07 -24.23 -15.20
C LYS A 285 0.75 -25.49 -15.73
N GLU A 286 1.69 -25.35 -16.66
CA GLU A 286 2.48 -26.48 -17.20
C GLU A 286 3.84 -26.65 -16.50
N LEU A 287 4.18 -25.75 -15.56
CA LEU A 287 5.48 -25.74 -14.92
C LEU A 287 5.65 -26.99 -14.05
N THR A 288 6.71 -27.73 -14.36
CA THR A 288 7.28 -28.77 -13.50
C THR A 288 8.56 -28.23 -12.88
N LEU A 289 8.84 -28.64 -11.64
CA LEU A 289 10.09 -28.25 -10.96
C LEU A 289 11.27 -29.16 -11.34
N SER A 290 11.26 -29.75 -12.55
CA SER A 290 12.47 -30.34 -13.13
C SER A 290 13.50 -29.21 -13.33
N GLY A 291 14.74 -29.45 -12.90
CA GLY A 291 15.78 -28.42 -12.93
C GLY A 291 15.70 -27.37 -11.82
N PHE A 292 15.02 -27.66 -10.69
CA PHE A 292 15.06 -26.79 -9.51
C PHE A 292 16.50 -26.47 -9.05
N GLU A 293 17.45 -27.39 -9.29
CA GLU A 293 18.89 -27.23 -9.04
C GLU A 293 19.52 -26.01 -9.74
N PHE A 294 18.84 -25.40 -10.72
CA PHE A 294 19.32 -24.21 -11.42
C PHE A 294 18.96 -22.90 -10.71
N PHE A 295 18.21 -22.90 -9.62
CA PHE A 295 17.94 -21.65 -8.89
C PHE A 295 19.22 -21.05 -8.29
N PRO A 296 19.43 -19.72 -8.37
CA PRO A 296 20.63 -19.08 -7.84
C PRO A 296 20.58 -18.97 -6.30
N ASP A 297 21.75 -19.10 -5.66
CA ASP A 297 21.87 -19.11 -4.19
C ASP A 297 21.47 -17.79 -3.50
N ASN A 298 21.50 -16.67 -4.23
CA ASN A 298 21.13 -15.33 -3.71
C ASN A 298 19.61 -15.08 -3.70
N LEU A 299 18.82 -16.03 -4.20
CA LEU A 299 17.37 -15.92 -4.25
C LEU A 299 16.79 -15.81 -2.83
N LYS A 300 16.03 -14.75 -2.57
CA LYS A 300 15.35 -14.53 -1.28
C LYS A 300 13.86 -14.81 -1.35
N HIS A 301 13.24 -14.64 -2.51
CA HIS A 301 11.80 -14.82 -2.67
C HIS A 301 11.50 -15.67 -3.90
N LEU A 302 10.73 -16.74 -3.70
CA LEU A 302 10.25 -17.62 -4.76
C LEU A 302 8.72 -17.72 -4.66
N SER A 303 8.03 -17.29 -5.71
CA SER A 303 6.58 -17.49 -5.85
C SER A 303 6.28 -18.47 -6.97
N LEU A 304 5.48 -19.47 -6.64
CA LEU A 304 4.91 -20.50 -7.51
C LEU A 304 3.37 -20.42 -7.45
N ARG A 305 2.83 -19.25 -7.11
CA ARG A 305 1.40 -19.03 -6.90
C ARG A 305 0.57 -19.40 -8.12
N ASP A 306 -0.58 -20.03 -7.91
CA ASP A 306 -1.53 -20.44 -8.97
C ASP A 306 -0.88 -21.31 -10.08
N SER A 307 0.27 -21.94 -9.81
CA SER A 307 0.96 -22.82 -10.74
C SER A 307 0.38 -24.25 -10.73
N GLY A 308 0.71 -25.02 -11.77
CA GLY A 308 0.22 -26.39 -11.95
C GLY A 308 0.94 -27.45 -11.10
N ILE A 309 1.73 -27.02 -10.11
CA ILE A 309 2.59 -27.91 -9.34
C ILE A 309 1.75 -28.84 -8.46
N THR A 310 2.00 -30.15 -8.60
CA THR A 310 1.35 -31.22 -7.82
C THR A 310 2.28 -31.85 -6.80
N GLU A 311 3.59 -31.76 -7.00
CA GLU A 311 4.62 -32.25 -6.09
C GLU A 311 5.82 -31.31 -6.08
N LEU A 312 6.48 -31.18 -4.91
CA LEU A 312 7.75 -30.46 -4.77
C LEU A 312 8.91 -31.47 -4.74
N PRO A 313 10.08 -31.11 -5.29
CA PRO A 313 11.27 -31.94 -5.16
C PRO A 313 11.78 -31.95 -3.72
N GLU A 314 12.61 -32.95 -3.40
CA GLU A 314 13.37 -32.93 -2.15
C GLU A 314 14.45 -31.84 -2.23
N PHE A 315 14.51 -30.97 -1.21
CA PHE A 315 15.49 -29.89 -1.13
C PHE A 315 16.80 -30.39 -0.49
N PRO A 316 17.93 -30.43 -1.21
CA PRO A 316 19.21 -30.85 -0.65
C PRO A 316 19.68 -29.90 0.46
N HIS A 317 20.50 -30.41 1.39
CA HIS A 317 21.11 -29.57 2.40
C HIS A 317 22.01 -28.49 1.75
N GLY A 318 21.86 -27.24 2.17
CA GLY A 318 22.63 -26.12 1.61
C GLY A 318 22.02 -25.52 0.34
N PHE A 319 20.94 -26.08 -0.19
CA PHE A 319 20.23 -25.53 -1.35
C PHE A 319 19.38 -24.31 -0.95
N LEU A 320 19.37 -23.26 -1.76
CA LEU A 320 18.59 -22.03 -1.54
C LEU A 320 18.75 -21.44 -0.12
N CYS A 321 19.99 -21.41 0.37
CA CYS A 321 20.29 -20.93 1.72
C CYS A 321 19.85 -19.49 1.97
N SER A 322 19.68 -18.64 0.96
CA SER A 322 19.24 -17.25 1.13
C SER A 322 17.72 -17.06 1.09
N LEU A 323 16.96 -18.11 0.78
CA LEU A 323 15.51 -18.01 0.59
C LEU A 323 14.83 -17.68 1.91
N ARG A 324 14.09 -16.56 1.93
CA ARG A 324 13.34 -16.04 3.08
C ARG A 324 11.84 -16.23 2.94
N ALA A 325 11.31 -16.15 1.72
CA ALA A 325 9.90 -16.32 1.45
C ALA A 325 9.64 -17.32 0.32
N LEU A 326 8.70 -18.24 0.56
CA LEU A 326 8.21 -19.20 -0.41
C LEU A 326 6.69 -19.10 -0.52
N ASP A 327 6.18 -18.82 -1.71
CA ASP A 327 4.74 -18.76 -1.98
C ASP A 327 4.32 -19.90 -2.91
N LEU A 328 3.45 -20.76 -2.40
CA LEU A 328 2.87 -21.93 -3.05
C LEU A 328 1.34 -21.79 -3.15
N SER A 329 0.79 -20.60 -2.92
CA SER A 329 -0.66 -20.37 -2.87
C SER A 329 -1.35 -20.83 -4.15
N GLY A 330 -2.53 -21.45 -4.05
CA GLY A 330 -3.34 -21.88 -5.20
C GLY A 330 -2.77 -23.09 -5.96
N THR A 331 -1.68 -23.71 -5.49
CA THR A 331 -1.15 -24.96 -6.06
C THR A 331 -2.01 -26.18 -5.72
N SER A 332 -1.80 -27.28 -6.47
CA SER A 332 -2.51 -28.55 -6.29
C SER A 332 -1.73 -29.59 -5.46
N LEU A 333 -0.83 -29.13 -4.60
CA LEU A 333 0.00 -29.96 -3.72
C LEU A 333 -0.86 -30.78 -2.75
N GLU A 334 -0.53 -32.07 -2.57
CA GLU A 334 -1.10 -32.89 -1.50
C GLU A 334 -0.28 -32.87 -0.21
N SER A 335 1.02 -32.66 -0.33
CA SER A 335 1.98 -32.59 0.79
C SER A 335 3.17 -31.72 0.43
N ILE A 336 3.85 -31.20 1.45
CA ILE A 336 5.14 -30.51 1.32
C ILE A 336 6.23 -31.46 1.87
N PRO A 337 7.35 -31.67 1.14
CA PRO A 337 8.39 -32.61 1.53
C PRO A 337 9.07 -32.19 2.84
N ALA A 338 9.47 -33.16 3.64
CA ALA A 338 10.11 -32.90 4.93
C ALA A 338 11.45 -32.15 4.79
N SER A 339 12.13 -32.28 3.65
CA SER A 339 13.35 -31.54 3.33
C SER A 339 13.17 -30.03 3.21
N ILE A 340 11.96 -29.48 3.25
CA ILE A 340 11.75 -28.02 3.32
C ILE A 340 12.49 -27.39 4.51
N ILE A 341 12.75 -28.16 5.58
CA ILE A 341 13.57 -27.74 6.73
C ILE A 341 15.02 -27.40 6.35
N ASN A 342 15.51 -27.90 5.21
CA ASN A 342 16.85 -27.60 4.70
C ASN A 342 16.95 -26.18 4.13
N LEU A 343 15.82 -25.50 3.89
CA LEU A 343 15.76 -24.07 3.56
C LEU A 343 15.99 -23.25 4.84
N SER A 344 17.23 -23.25 5.32
CA SER A 344 17.61 -22.79 6.66
C SER A 344 17.29 -21.33 7.01
N ASN A 345 17.03 -20.47 6.02
CA ASN A 345 16.64 -19.07 6.22
C ASN A 345 15.19 -18.77 5.84
N LEU A 346 14.40 -19.80 5.51
CA LEU A 346 13.00 -19.62 5.20
C LEU A 346 12.29 -19.12 6.46
N ASP A 347 11.67 -17.95 6.33
CA ASP A 347 10.97 -17.28 7.43
C ASP A 347 9.47 -17.18 7.15
N ASN A 348 9.09 -17.02 5.88
CA ASN A 348 7.70 -16.84 5.48
C ASN A 348 7.26 -17.92 4.47
N LEU A 349 6.17 -18.63 4.79
CA LEU A 349 5.55 -19.61 3.91
C LEU A 349 4.10 -19.23 3.59
N CYS A 350 3.81 -18.94 2.32
CA CYS A 350 2.47 -18.68 1.83
C CYS A 350 1.92 -19.92 1.11
N ILE A 351 0.82 -20.48 1.59
CA ILE A 351 0.14 -21.66 1.03
C ILE A 351 -1.38 -21.39 0.97
N ARG A 352 -1.79 -20.17 0.62
CA ARG A 352 -3.21 -19.80 0.60
C ARG A 352 -3.96 -20.62 -0.44
N ASN A 353 -5.16 -21.07 -0.12
CA ASN A 353 -6.05 -21.81 -1.02
C ASN A 353 -5.44 -23.10 -1.61
N CYS A 354 -4.47 -23.74 -0.95
CA CYS A 354 -3.98 -25.08 -1.32
C CYS A 354 -4.99 -26.15 -0.90
N LYS A 355 -6.10 -26.25 -1.65
CA LYS A 355 -7.29 -27.04 -1.28
C LYS A 355 -7.04 -28.55 -1.15
N ARG A 356 -5.97 -29.09 -1.74
CA ARG A 356 -5.60 -30.52 -1.69
C ARG A 356 -4.54 -30.85 -0.63
N LEU A 357 -3.92 -29.85 -0.01
CA LEU A 357 -2.84 -30.04 0.95
C LEU A 357 -3.40 -30.69 2.22
N LYS A 358 -2.91 -31.88 2.56
CA LYS A 358 -3.39 -32.69 3.70
C LYS A 358 -2.53 -32.53 4.94
N CYS A 359 -1.23 -32.35 4.76
CA CYS A 359 -0.28 -32.25 5.85
C CYS A 359 0.82 -31.23 5.55
N LEU A 360 1.35 -30.64 6.63
CA LEU A 360 2.59 -29.89 6.63
C LEU A 360 3.68 -30.69 7.35
N PRO A 361 4.97 -30.47 7.05
CA PRO A 361 6.07 -30.98 7.86
C PRO A 361 6.28 -30.11 9.11
N LYS A 362 7.18 -30.55 10.00
CA LYS A 362 7.63 -29.72 11.13
C LYS A 362 8.42 -28.52 10.60
N LEU A 363 8.01 -27.33 11.01
CA LEU A 363 8.53 -26.07 10.46
C LEU A 363 8.89 -25.10 11.58
N GLN A 364 9.95 -24.32 11.35
CA GLN A 364 10.30 -23.15 12.15
C GLN A 364 10.29 -21.92 11.24
N LEU A 365 9.33 -21.02 11.46
CA LEU A 365 9.04 -19.87 10.59
C LEU A 365 8.78 -18.61 11.43
N GLY A 366 8.92 -17.43 10.86
CA GLY A 366 8.35 -16.19 11.40
C GLY A 366 6.88 -16.03 11.02
N GLY A 367 6.51 -16.43 9.79
CA GLY A 367 5.16 -16.28 9.25
C GLY A 367 4.65 -17.47 8.43
N ILE A 368 3.36 -17.82 8.59
CA ILE A 368 2.65 -18.76 7.71
C ILE A 368 1.26 -18.25 7.31
N GLU A 369 0.98 -18.26 6.00
CA GLU A 369 -0.29 -17.84 5.42
C GLU A 369 -0.97 -19.01 4.72
N ALA A 370 -1.81 -19.74 5.44
CA ALA A 370 -2.49 -20.97 5.03
C ALA A 370 -4.03 -20.84 4.88
N HIS A 371 -4.54 -19.61 4.77
CA HIS A 371 -5.98 -19.37 4.60
C HIS A 371 -6.54 -20.17 3.41
N GLY A 372 -7.66 -20.86 3.60
CA GLY A 372 -8.36 -21.59 2.54
C GLY A 372 -7.85 -23.01 2.27
N CYS A 373 -6.92 -23.54 3.08
CA CYS A 373 -6.47 -24.94 3.00
C CYS A 373 -7.50 -25.89 3.62
N THR A 374 -8.58 -26.17 2.89
CA THR A 374 -9.75 -26.92 3.41
C THR A 374 -9.52 -28.41 3.65
N SER A 375 -8.45 -29.00 3.09
CA SER A 375 -8.11 -30.42 3.29
C SER A 375 -7.02 -30.65 4.32
N LEU A 376 -6.49 -29.59 4.93
CA LEU A 376 -5.36 -29.67 5.85
C LEU A 376 -5.80 -30.30 7.18
N GLU A 377 -5.27 -31.49 7.47
CA GLU A 377 -5.66 -32.34 8.61
C GLU A 377 -4.53 -32.46 9.64
N VAL A 378 -3.27 -32.40 9.20
CA VAL A 378 -2.10 -32.66 10.05
C VAL A 378 -1.13 -31.49 10.00
N LEU A 379 -0.82 -30.93 11.19
CA LEU A 379 0.21 -29.92 11.41
C LEU A 379 1.15 -30.42 12.53
N PRO A 380 2.23 -31.13 12.20
CA PRO A 380 3.16 -31.66 13.18
C PRO A 380 4.08 -30.53 13.67
N GLY A 381 3.66 -29.82 14.72
CA GLY A 381 4.46 -28.84 15.46
C GLY A 381 4.96 -27.68 14.61
N LEU A 382 4.21 -26.57 14.61
CA LEU A 382 4.71 -25.28 14.13
C LEU A 382 5.43 -24.60 15.29
N SER A 383 6.66 -24.15 15.06
CA SER A 383 7.42 -23.35 16.03
C SER A 383 7.77 -22.01 15.42
N PHE A 384 7.73 -20.94 16.21
CA PHE A 384 8.04 -19.62 15.69
C PHE A 384 9.46 -19.18 16.03
N GLY A 385 10.22 -18.75 15.02
CA GLY A 385 11.56 -18.17 15.18
C GLY A 385 11.49 -16.64 15.28
N LEU A 386 12.18 -16.04 16.24
CA LEU A 386 12.16 -14.57 16.47
C LEU A 386 13.06 -13.77 15.49
N ARG A 387 13.12 -14.12 14.20
CA ARG A 387 14.04 -13.42 13.28
C ARG A 387 13.62 -11.97 13.00
N ASP A 388 12.31 -11.75 12.82
CA ASP A 388 11.78 -10.47 12.35
C ASP A 388 10.82 -9.79 13.35
N TYR A 389 10.86 -10.19 14.64
CA TYR A 389 10.01 -9.68 15.74
C TYR A 389 8.50 -9.90 15.56
N ILE A 390 8.05 -10.31 14.36
CA ILE A 390 6.65 -10.53 14.01
C ILE A 390 6.40 -12.02 13.89
N ILE A 391 5.36 -12.50 14.59
CA ILE A 391 4.83 -13.83 14.44
C ILE A 391 3.48 -13.72 13.73
N SER A 392 3.33 -14.31 12.54
CA SER A 392 2.04 -14.34 11.84
C SER A 392 1.63 -15.76 11.49
N ALA A 393 0.41 -16.16 11.84
CA ALA A 393 -0.12 -17.45 11.42
C ALA A 393 -1.58 -17.34 11.03
N ASN A 394 -1.89 -17.62 9.77
CA ASN A 394 -3.25 -17.54 9.24
C ASN A 394 -3.73 -18.89 8.68
N PHE A 395 -4.56 -19.57 9.46
CA PHE A 395 -5.22 -20.84 9.12
C PHE A 395 -6.72 -20.66 8.87
N ALA A 396 -7.18 -19.45 8.55
CA ALA A 396 -8.61 -19.23 8.30
C ALA A 396 -9.17 -20.22 7.27
N LYS A 397 -10.31 -20.86 7.56
CA LYS A 397 -10.94 -21.93 6.76
C LYS A 397 -10.20 -23.28 6.69
N CYS A 398 -9.21 -23.53 7.55
CA CYS A 398 -8.62 -24.86 7.73
C CYS A 398 -9.44 -25.73 8.69
N PHE A 399 -10.73 -25.94 8.40
CA PHE A 399 -11.69 -26.54 9.34
C PHE A 399 -11.42 -28.00 9.73
N LYS A 400 -10.54 -28.70 9.01
CA LYS A 400 -10.15 -30.07 9.32
C LYS A 400 -8.99 -30.17 10.32
N LEU A 401 -8.31 -29.07 10.64
CA LEU A 401 -7.29 -29.05 11.68
C LEU A 401 -7.93 -29.26 13.05
N ASN A 402 -7.25 -30.06 13.89
CA ASN A 402 -7.67 -30.30 15.26
C ASN A 402 -7.56 -29.00 16.07
N GLN A 403 -8.62 -28.63 16.81
CA GLN A 403 -8.65 -27.43 17.65
C GLN A 403 -7.52 -27.37 18.69
N ASN A 404 -7.10 -28.52 19.23
CA ASN A 404 -6.01 -28.56 20.20
C ASN A 404 -4.68 -28.04 19.63
N ILE A 405 -4.46 -28.18 18.31
CA ILE A 405 -3.25 -27.67 17.65
C ILE A 405 -3.16 -26.15 17.79
N PHE A 406 -4.30 -25.44 17.74
CA PHE A 406 -4.30 -23.99 17.85
C PHE A 406 -4.04 -23.51 19.28
N GLU A 407 -4.39 -24.31 20.29
CA GLU A 407 -3.95 -24.04 21.67
C GLU A 407 -2.42 -24.12 21.76
N ASP A 408 -1.82 -25.18 21.22
CA ASP A 408 -0.36 -25.34 21.20
C ASP A 408 0.33 -24.19 20.44
N ILE A 409 -0.25 -23.73 19.32
CA ILE A 409 0.27 -22.59 18.55
C ILE A 409 0.21 -21.29 19.35
N VAL A 410 -0.88 -21.05 20.08
CA VAL A 410 -1.04 -19.85 20.92
C VAL A 410 -0.05 -19.91 22.10
N GLU A 411 0.12 -21.08 22.71
CA GLU A 411 1.07 -21.33 23.80
C GLU A 411 2.55 -21.26 23.37
N ASP A 412 2.87 -21.53 22.10
CA ASP A 412 4.20 -21.28 21.54
C ASP A 412 4.39 -19.80 21.16
N ALA A 413 3.44 -19.21 20.42
CA ALA A 413 3.61 -17.89 19.82
C ALA A 413 3.64 -16.74 20.84
N LEU A 414 2.71 -16.70 21.79
CA LEU A 414 2.58 -15.55 22.71
C LEU A 414 3.76 -15.46 23.68
N PRO A 415 4.17 -16.53 24.39
CA PRO A 415 5.29 -16.46 25.33
C PRO A 415 6.65 -16.25 24.65
N ASN A 416 6.78 -16.59 23.36
CA ASN A 416 7.98 -16.31 22.58
C ASN A 416 8.20 -14.80 22.37
N ILE A 417 7.19 -13.94 22.56
CA ILE A 417 7.37 -12.48 22.51
C ILE A 417 8.09 -12.01 23.77
N LYS A 418 9.39 -11.74 23.65
CA LYS A 418 10.25 -11.33 24.77
C LYS A 418 10.62 -9.84 24.77
N GLN A 419 10.22 -9.08 23.76
CA GLN A 419 10.60 -7.66 23.57
C GLN A 419 9.38 -6.81 23.22
N VAL A 420 9.46 -5.51 23.52
CA VAL A 420 8.36 -4.54 23.37
C VAL A 420 7.94 -4.33 21.91
N ASP A 421 8.88 -4.44 20.97
CA ASP A 421 8.63 -4.24 19.53
C ASP A 421 8.15 -5.51 18.82
N GLY A 422 8.15 -6.66 19.50
CA GLY A 422 7.68 -7.90 18.90
C GLY A 422 6.18 -8.05 19.02
N PHE A 423 5.50 -8.58 17.99
CA PHE A 423 4.05 -8.80 18.01
C PHE A 423 3.65 -10.10 17.31
N ALA A 424 2.56 -10.73 17.76
CA ALA A 424 1.98 -11.94 17.19
C ALA A 424 0.56 -11.67 16.70
N GLN A 425 0.22 -12.28 15.56
CA GLN A 425 -1.09 -12.24 14.94
C GLN A 425 -1.49 -13.64 14.47
N LEU A 426 -2.51 -14.23 15.09
CA LEU A 426 -2.94 -15.61 14.82
C LEU A 426 -4.42 -15.67 14.44
N TRP A 427 -4.72 -16.42 13.40
CA TRP A 427 -6.05 -16.50 12.79
C TRP A 427 -6.36 -17.96 12.51
N TYR A 428 -7.43 -18.51 13.07
CA TYR A 428 -7.75 -19.91 12.86
C TYR A 428 -9.23 -20.23 13.11
N PRO A 429 -9.75 -21.37 12.62
CA PRO A 429 -11.11 -21.78 12.86
C PRO A 429 -11.31 -22.21 14.32
N GLY A 430 -12.37 -21.74 14.95
CA GLY A 430 -12.67 -22.07 16.33
C GLY A 430 -13.80 -21.21 16.90
N SER A 431 -14.43 -21.71 17.96
CA SER A 431 -15.54 -21.06 18.63
C SER A 431 -15.25 -20.74 20.10
N GLU A 432 -14.04 -21.05 20.58
CA GLU A 432 -13.65 -20.88 21.97
C GLU A 432 -12.44 -19.97 22.10
N ILE A 433 -12.38 -19.25 23.21
CA ILE A 433 -11.20 -18.46 23.58
C ILE A 433 -10.10 -19.43 24.07
N PRO A 434 -8.85 -19.31 23.59
CA PRO A 434 -7.75 -20.18 24.01
C PRO A 434 -7.52 -20.18 25.51
N LYS A 435 -7.05 -21.29 26.07
CA LYS A 435 -6.87 -21.49 27.53
C LYS A 435 -5.99 -20.42 28.18
N LEU A 436 -4.97 -19.94 27.46
CA LEU A 436 -4.04 -18.92 27.91
C LEU A 436 -4.72 -17.59 28.30
N PHE A 437 -5.90 -17.28 27.77
CA PHE A 437 -6.61 -16.04 28.13
C PHE A 437 -7.37 -16.20 29.44
N GLU A 438 -6.93 -15.46 30.46
CA GLU A 438 -7.46 -15.48 31.82
C GLU A 438 -8.80 -14.74 31.91
N PHE A 439 -8.86 -13.56 31.31
CA PHE A 439 -10.05 -12.72 31.30
C PHE A 439 -10.89 -13.08 30.08
N ARG A 440 -12.15 -13.48 30.29
CA ARG A 440 -13.05 -13.96 29.24
C ARG A 440 -14.42 -13.33 29.36
N SER A 441 -15.03 -13.05 28.22
CA SER A 441 -16.40 -12.52 28.14
C SER A 441 -17.15 -13.16 26.98
N MET A 442 -18.45 -13.40 27.19
CA MET A 442 -19.41 -13.89 26.19
C MET A 442 -20.11 -12.73 25.45
N ARG A 443 -19.43 -11.59 25.37
CA ARG A 443 -19.91 -10.35 24.74
C ARG A 443 -18.78 -9.74 23.92
N SER A 444 -19.10 -8.71 23.15
CA SER A 444 -18.12 -7.90 22.40
C SER A 444 -17.35 -6.91 23.28
N PHE A 445 -17.43 -7.02 24.60
CA PHE A 445 -16.69 -6.19 25.55
C PHE A 445 -16.34 -6.96 26.81
N ILE A 446 -15.28 -6.51 27.50
CA ILE A 446 -14.82 -7.09 28.76
C ILE A 446 -14.21 -6.00 29.64
N ASN A 447 -14.54 -6.04 30.93
CA ASN A 447 -13.85 -5.28 31.97
C ASN A 447 -12.89 -6.23 32.68
N VAL A 448 -11.66 -5.79 32.86
CA VAL A 448 -10.54 -6.55 33.40
C VAL A 448 -10.13 -5.87 34.70
N GLU A 449 -10.37 -6.54 35.83
CA GLU A 449 -9.77 -6.17 37.11
C GLU A 449 -8.31 -6.61 37.11
N LEU A 450 -7.40 -5.65 37.25
CA LEU A 450 -5.98 -5.90 37.14
C LEU A 450 -5.40 -6.35 38.50
N PRO A 451 -4.51 -7.34 38.53
CA PRO A 451 -3.96 -7.82 39.79
C PRO A 451 -3.13 -6.74 40.50
N PRO A 452 -2.93 -6.83 41.83
CA PRO A 452 -2.04 -5.92 42.54
C PRO A 452 -0.63 -5.98 41.94
N ASN A 453 0.01 -4.82 41.74
CA ASN A 453 1.36 -4.72 41.15
C ASN A 453 1.49 -5.36 39.76
N TRP A 454 0.39 -5.44 39.01
CA TRP A 454 0.40 -5.95 37.63
C TRP A 454 1.35 -5.17 36.72
N PHE A 455 1.51 -3.86 36.98
CA PHE A 455 2.38 -3.00 36.20
C PHE A 455 3.79 -3.03 36.78
N ASN A 456 4.72 -3.68 36.06
CA ASN A 456 6.13 -3.76 36.39
C ASN A 456 7.00 -3.62 35.13
N ASN A 457 8.32 -3.52 35.30
CA ASN A 457 9.26 -3.37 34.17
C ASN A 457 9.24 -4.50 33.16
N ASN A 458 8.70 -5.66 33.53
CA ASN A 458 8.59 -6.80 32.64
C ASN A 458 7.26 -6.78 31.87
N PHE A 459 6.26 -5.98 32.23
CA PHE A 459 5.00 -5.94 31.49
C PHE A 459 5.24 -5.47 30.05
N LEU A 460 4.79 -6.25 29.07
CA LEU A 460 4.95 -5.98 27.63
C LEU A 460 3.70 -5.32 27.04
N GLY A 461 2.52 -5.76 27.46
CA GLY A 461 1.24 -5.29 26.95
C GLY A 461 0.14 -6.32 27.12
N PHE A 462 -0.99 -6.09 26.46
CA PHE A 462 -2.10 -7.04 26.45
C PHE A 462 -2.09 -7.88 25.17
N ALA A 463 -2.29 -9.18 25.30
CA ALA A 463 -2.78 -10.02 24.22
C ALA A 463 -4.31 -10.02 24.26
N ILE A 464 -4.93 -9.89 23.09
CA ILE A 464 -6.38 -9.92 22.95
C ILE A 464 -6.79 -11.07 22.04
N CYS A 465 -7.94 -11.66 22.35
CA CYS A 465 -8.59 -12.69 21.59
C CYS A 465 -10.02 -12.28 21.26
N VAL A 466 -10.46 -12.50 20.02
CA VAL A 466 -11.83 -12.25 19.57
C VAL A 466 -12.33 -13.49 18.83
N VAL A 467 -13.52 -13.97 19.19
CA VAL A 467 -14.21 -15.06 18.49
C VAL A 467 -15.38 -14.48 17.70
N VAL A 468 -15.39 -14.75 16.40
CA VAL A 468 -16.36 -14.20 15.46
C VAL A 468 -17.20 -15.34 14.86
N SER A 469 -18.52 -15.17 14.81
CA SER A 469 -19.46 -16.11 14.19
C SER A 469 -20.37 -15.41 13.17
N ASP A 470 -21.07 -16.21 12.36
CA ASP A 470 -22.12 -15.70 11.48
C ASP A 470 -23.31 -15.18 12.29
N HIS A 471 -23.81 -14.02 11.90
CA HIS A 471 -25.15 -13.62 12.28
C HIS A 471 -26.13 -14.50 11.47
N LEU A 472 -26.87 -15.39 12.14
CA LEU A 472 -27.99 -16.13 11.52
C LEU A 472 -28.99 -15.12 10.95
N ILE A 473 -28.86 -14.84 9.65
CA ILE A 473 -29.92 -14.28 8.82
C ILE A 473 -30.12 -15.31 7.72
N ASP A 474 -31.18 -16.11 7.85
CA ASP A 474 -31.70 -16.97 6.78
C ASP A 474 -32.09 -16.09 5.58
N PHE A 475 -31.13 -15.83 4.70
CA PHE A 475 -31.39 -15.41 3.34
C PHE A 475 -30.33 -16.06 2.45
N GLU A 476 -30.79 -16.97 1.59
CA GLU A 476 -30.02 -17.49 0.45
C GLU A 476 -29.64 -16.32 -0.47
N ALA A 477 -28.52 -15.68 -0.19
CA ALA A 477 -27.87 -14.77 -1.12
C ALA A 477 -26.82 -15.58 -1.90
N LYS A 478 -27.21 -16.01 -3.11
CA LYS A 478 -26.28 -16.46 -4.15
C LYS A 478 -25.18 -15.41 -4.30
N CYS A 479 -23.95 -15.75 -3.89
CA CYS A 479 -22.77 -15.02 -4.33
C CYS A 479 -22.54 -15.37 -5.80
N SER A 480 -22.77 -14.39 -6.67
CA SER A 480 -22.31 -14.42 -8.05
C SER A 480 -20.78 -14.52 -8.05
N ASP A 481 -20.27 -15.56 -8.71
CA ASP A 481 -18.95 -15.57 -9.31
C ASP A 481 -18.82 -14.31 -10.17
N ASP A 482 -18.10 -13.30 -9.69
CA ASP A 482 -17.54 -12.28 -10.57
C ASP A 482 -16.08 -12.05 -10.19
N SER A 483 -15.25 -12.39 -11.17
CA SER A 483 -13.81 -12.23 -11.18
C SER A 483 -13.42 -10.74 -11.11
N SER A 484 -13.09 -10.27 -9.92
CA SER A 484 -12.19 -9.14 -9.73
C SER A 484 -11.56 -9.26 -8.34
N ASP A 485 -10.23 -9.31 -8.31
CA ASP A 485 -9.36 -9.36 -7.13
C ASP A 485 -9.47 -8.07 -6.27
N ASP A 486 -10.66 -7.79 -5.72
CA ASP A 486 -10.85 -6.87 -4.60
C ASP A 486 -11.23 -7.72 -3.37
N GLU A 487 -10.22 -8.27 -2.69
CA GLU A 487 -10.45 -8.87 -1.37
C GLU A 487 -10.93 -7.76 -0.42
N SER A 488 -12.22 -7.75 -0.10
CA SER A 488 -12.79 -6.85 0.90
C SER A 488 -12.14 -7.13 2.27
N HIS A 489 -11.19 -6.28 2.65
CA HIS A 489 -10.54 -6.33 3.95
C HIS A 489 -11.55 -6.01 5.06
N MET A 490 -11.79 -6.97 5.96
CA MET A 490 -12.64 -6.74 7.11
C MET A 490 -11.86 -5.94 8.17
N ARG A 491 -12.44 -4.83 8.62
CA ARG A 491 -11.85 -4.01 9.69
C ARG A 491 -12.53 -4.31 11.01
N TRP A 492 -11.74 -4.37 12.07
CA TRP A 492 -12.26 -4.41 13.42
C TRP A 492 -11.47 -3.46 14.30
N LYS A 493 -12.15 -2.93 15.31
CA LYS A 493 -11.62 -1.92 16.21
C LYS A 493 -11.70 -2.42 17.63
N CYS A 494 -10.63 -2.23 18.40
CA CYS A 494 -10.65 -2.37 19.84
C CYS A 494 -10.59 -0.98 20.47
N TYR A 495 -11.59 -0.64 21.26
CA TYR A 495 -11.58 0.52 22.12
C TYR A 495 -11.13 0.10 23.50
N PHE A 496 -10.06 0.72 23.96
CA PHE A 496 -9.59 0.62 25.32
C PHE A 496 -10.12 1.79 26.11
N LYS A 497 -10.70 1.56 27.28
CA LYS A 497 -11.12 2.63 28.18
C LYS A 497 -10.61 2.35 29.59
N SER A 498 -9.92 3.34 30.16
CA SER A 498 -9.54 3.36 31.57
C SER A 498 -10.69 3.89 32.44
N LYS A 499 -10.64 3.67 33.76
CA LYS A 499 -11.70 4.09 34.67
C LYS A 499 -11.86 5.62 34.72
N ASP A 500 -10.75 6.34 34.54
CA ASP A 500 -10.71 7.80 34.51
C ASP A 500 -11.15 8.41 33.16
N GLY A 501 -11.63 7.58 32.23
CA GLY A 501 -12.24 8.03 30.97
C GLY A 501 -11.26 8.20 29.81
N HIS A 502 -9.99 7.79 29.96
CA HIS A 502 -9.05 7.75 28.85
C HIS A 502 -9.45 6.67 27.84
N GLN A 503 -9.76 7.06 26.61
CA GLN A 503 -10.16 6.15 25.53
C GLN A 503 -9.12 6.11 24.41
N PHE A 504 -8.70 4.91 24.02
CA PHE A 504 -7.81 4.67 22.88
C PHE A 504 -8.48 3.73 21.89
N VAL A 505 -8.17 3.89 20.60
CA VAL A 505 -8.70 3.05 19.52
C VAL A 505 -7.54 2.37 18.82
N TRP A 506 -7.57 1.04 18.80
CA TRP A 506 -6.73 0.25 17.93
C TRP A 506 -7.54 -0.18 16.72
N ASP A 507 -7.17 0.35 15.57
CA ASP A 507 -7.70 -0.08 14.27
C ASP A 507 -6.84 -1.23 13.76
N ASN A 508 -7.47 -2.34 13.37
CA ASN A 508 -6.80 -3.39 12.61
C ASN A 508 -7.48 -3.60 11.26
N VAL A 509 -6.64 -3.80 10.23
CA VAL A 509 -7.09 -4.17 8.88
C VAL A 509 -6.83 -5.66 8.73
N GLY A 510 -7.92 -6.42 8.61
CA GLY A 510 -7.90 -7.86 8.47
C GLY A 510 -8.22 -8.33 7.05
N THR A 511 -7.78 -9.54 6.69
CA THR A 511 -8.28 -10.27 5.50
C THR A 511 -9.69 -10.82 5.74
N SER A 512 -10.38 -11.23 4.68
CA SER A 512 -11.79 -11.63 4.70
C SER A 512 -12.07 -12.79 5.68
N ILE A 513 -12.94 -12.52 6.68
CA ILE A 513 -13.34 -13.49 7.72
C ILE A 513 -14.67 -14.14 7.31
N TYR A 514 -14.85 -15.41 7.68
CA TYR A 514 -16.05 -16.21 7.47
C TYR A 514 -16.49 -16.78 8.83
N SER A 515 -17.58 -17.55 8.92
CA SER A 515 -18.11 -18.03 10.21
C SER A 515 -17.11 -18.83 11.06
N ASN A 516 -17.12 -18.56 12.36
CA ASN A 516 -16.49 -19.31 13.45
C ASN A 516 -14.96 -19.32 13.41
N HIS A 517 -14.37 -18.14 13.60
CA HIS A 517 -12.92 -17.95 13.70
C HIS A 517 -12.51 -17.30 15.00
N VAL A 518 -11.32 -17.66 15.45
CA VAL A 518 -10.61 -17.04 16.56
C VAL A 518 -9.48 -16.18 16.01
N PHE A 519 -9.43 -14.96 16.49
CA PHE A 519 -8.39 -13.99 16.20
C PHE A 519 -7.62 -13.70 17.47
N VAL A 520 -6.29 -13.79 17.42
CA VAL A 520 -5.39 -13.42 18.52
C VAL A 520 -4.40 -12.37 18.02
N LYS A 521 -4.21 -11.29 18.81
CA LYS A 521 -3.19 -10.26 18.54
C LYS A 521 -2.52 -9.80 19.81
N SER A 522 -1.21 -9.53 19.73
CA SER A 522 -0.41 -9.14 20.88
C SER A 522 0.97 -8.62 20.49
N PRO A 523 1.74 -8.00 21.42
CA PRO A 523 1.24 -7.23 22.52
C PRO A 523 0.68 -5.92 21.97
N ILE A 524 -0.35 -5.41 22.63
CA ILE A 524 -1.00 -4.16 22.24
C ILE A 524 -0.78 -3.17 23.37
N LEU A 525 0.25 -2.34 23.23
CA LEU A 525 0.48 -1.19 24.09
C LEU A 525 1.41 -0.16 23.42
N PRO A 526 0.92 1.03 23.03
CA PRO A 526 1.80 2.14 22.69
C PRO A 526 2.66 2.54 23.89
N PHE A 527 3.93 2.85 23.67
CA PHE A 527 4.87 3.29 24.72
C PHE A 527 4.30 4.44 25.58
N SER A 528 3.56 5.36 24.95
CA SER A 528 2.91 6.50 25.61
C SER A 528 1.80 6.15 26.61
N LEU A 529 1.29 4.91 26.63
CA LEU A 529 0.25 4.48 27.57
C LEU A 529 0.80 3.86 28.85
N ARG A 530 2.09 3.53 28.90
CA ARG A 530 2.70 2.89 30.08
C ARG A 530 2.53 3.74 31.35
N GLU A 531 2.75 5.05 31.25
CA GLU A 531 2.67 5.97 32.39
C GLU A 531 1.24 6.19 32.91
N LEU A 532 0.24 6.16 32.03
CA LEU A 532 -1.16 6.40 32.41
C LEU A 532 -1.82 5.18 33.06
N LEU A 533 -1.35 3.98 32.71
CA LEU A 533 -1.95 2.74 33.16
C LEU A 533 -1.48 2.29 34.55
N CYS A 534 -0.33 2.78 35.03
CA CYS A 534 0.24 2.31 36.29
C CYS A 534 -0.63 2.58 37.55
N TYR A 535 -1.61 3.49 37.44
CA TYR A 535 -2.58 3.81 38.51
C TYR A 535 -3.96 3.16 38.33
N GLU A 536 -4.16 2.42 37.23
CA GLU A 536 -5.45 1.83 36.90
C GLU A 536 -5.55 0.41 37.49
N ASN A 537 -6.63 0.18 38.24
CA ASN A 537 -6.95 -1.13 38.81
C ASN A 537 -8.01 -1.88 37.99
N GLU A 538 -8.63 -1.21 37.01
CA GLU A 538 -9.63 -1.77 36.11
C GLU A 538 -9.50 -1.14 34.74
N VAL A 539 -9.52 -1.97 33.69
CA VAL A 539 -9.49 -1.51 32.29
C VAL A 539 -10.58 -2.21 31.50
N SER A 540 -11.14 -1.56 30.49
CA SER A 540 -12.19 -2.15 29.65
C SER A 540 -11.78 -2.16 28.18
N PHE A 541 -12.14 -3.25 27.51
CA PHE A 541 -11.92 -3.48 26.09
C PHE A 541 -13.28 -3.66 25.42
N GLU A 542 -13.54 -2.91 24.37
CA GLU A 542 -14.77 -2.98 23.57
C GLU A 542 -14.40 -3.22 22.10
N PHE A 543 -14.97 -4.25 21.50
CA PHE A 543 -14.61 -4.73 20.17
C PHE A 543 -15.75 -4.49 19.19
N HIS A 544 -15.43 -3.95 18.01
CA HIS A 544 -16.40 -3.69 16.95
C HIS A 544 -15.93 -4.25 15.63
N LEU A 545 -16.86 -4.78 14.85
CA LEU A 545 -16.64 -5.25 13.48
C LEU A 545 -17.29 -4.30 12.49
N ASP A 546 -16.59 -3.98 11.42
CA ASP A 546 -17.13 -3.25 10.27
C ASP A 546 -17.76 -4.23 9.28
N SER A 547 -18.72 -5.02 9.76
CA SER A 547 -19.45 -6.00 8.95
C SER A 547 -20.88 -6.16 9.45
N SER A 548 -21.83 -6.27 8.52
CA SER A 548 -23.24 -6.53 8.83
C SER A 548 -23.57 -8.02 8.95
N SER A 549 -22.69 -8.92 8.50
CA SER A 549 -22.94 -10.37 8.46
C SER A 549 -22.29 -11.15 9.61
N LEU A 550 -21.31 -10.56 10.29
CA LEU A 550 -20.51 -11.22 11.33
C LEU A 550 -20.73 -10.55 12.69
N LYS A 551 -20.68 -11.36 13.74
CA LYS A 551 -20.82 -10.90 15.13
C LYS A 551 -19.67 -11.40 15.99
N ILE A 552 -19.21 -10.55 16.91
CA ILE A 552 -18.31 -10.98 17.98
C ILE A 552 -19.14 -11.71 19.04
N GLU A 553 -18.87 -12.99 19.23
CA GLU A 553 -19.53 -13.79 20.27
C GLU A 553 -18.80 -13.75 21.59
N LYS A 554 -17.47 -13.78 21.54
CA LYS A 554 -16.62 -13.88 22.72
C LYS A 554 -15.39 -13.03 22.54
N CYS A 555 -14.87 -12.51 23.65
CA CYS A 555 -13.58 -11.85 23.68
C CYS A 555 -12.80 -12.24 24.94
N GLY A 556 -11.48 -12.23 24.82
CA GLY A 556 -10.57 -12.54 25.92
C GLY A 556 -9.36 -11.62 25.94
N VAL A 557 -8.76 -11.48 27.12
CA VAL A 557 -7.58 -10.67 27.36
C VAL A 557 -6.60 -11.46 28.23
N HIS A 558 -5.31 -11.32 27.92
CA HIS A 558 -4.20 -11.90 28.67
C HIS A 558 -3.11 -10.84 28.86
N LEU A 559 -2.52 -10.78 30.06
CA LEU A 559 -1.42 -9.86 30.37
C LEU A 559 -0.10 -10.52 29.97
N MET A 560 0.73 -9.82 29.21
CA MET A 560 2.02 -10.34 28.76
C MET A 560 3.18 -9.73 29.55
N PHE A 561 4.14 -10.56 29.91
CA PHE A 561 5.36 -10.18 30.61
C PHE A 561 6.59 -10.75 29.91
N GLY A 562 7.65 -9.94 29.76
CA GLY A 562 8.93 -10.31 29.17
C GLY A 562 9.92 -10.84 30.21
N GLU A 563 11.01 -11.44 29.72
CA GLU A 563 12.11 -11.90 30.57
C GLU A 563 13.09 -10.75 30.88
N LYS A 564 13.58 -10.68 32.14
CA LYS A 564 14.72 -9.83 32.48
C LYS A 564 15.94 -10.32 31.69
N ALA A 565 16.39 -9.57 30.70
CA ALA A 565 17.73 -9.76 30.15
C ALA A 565 18.74 -9.49 31.26
N ALA A 566 19.45 -10.53 31.70
CA ALA A 566 20.53 -10.40 32.66
C ALA A 566 21.63 -9.52 32.06
N GLY A 567 21.69 -8.24 32.45
CA GLY A 567 22.77 -7.32 32.09
C GLY A 567 22.42 -6.21 31.08
N SER A 568 21.19 -6.07 30.61
CA SER A 568 20.77 -4.84 29.92
C SER A 568 19.97 -3.96 30.87
N SER A 569 20.57 -2.87 31.36
CA SER A 569 19.79 -1.74 31.86
C SER A 569 18.95 -1.23 30.70
N TRP A 570 17.64 -1.12 30.88
CA TRP A 570 16.83 -0.27 30.01
C TRP A 570 17.46 1.13 30.10
N VAL A 571 18.05 1.63 29.01
CA VAL A 571 18.51 3.02 28.99
C VAL A 571 17.26 3.89 28.96
N GLY A 572 16.83 4.28 30.15
CA GLY A 572 15.54 4.91 30.44
C GLY A 572 15.08 4.53 31.85
N GLU A 573 15.97 4.62 32.83
CA GLU A 573 15.58 4.59 34.24
C GLU A 573 14.86 5.91 34.56
N ASP A 574 13.56 5.87 34.76
CA ASP A 574 12.94 6.61 35.86
C ASP A 574 12.68 5.57 36.97
N GLU A 575 13.67 5.34 37.83
CA GLU A 575 13.47 4.59 39.09
C GLU A 575 12.33 5.21 39.94
N ASP A 576 12.00 6.48 39.69
CA ASP A 576 10.96 7.24 40.39
C ASP A 576 9.54 6.68 40.14
N VAL A 577 9.22 6.18 38.94
CA VAL A 577 7.84 5.71 38.61
C VAL A 577 7.50 4.41 39.34
N LEU A 578 8.47 3.50 39.51
CA LEU A 578 8.29 2.24 40.24
C LEU A 578 8.27 2.44 41.76
N SER A 579 8.93 3.49 42.24
CA SER A 579 8.89 3.87 43.65
C SER A 579 7.49 4.36 44.06
N LEU A 580 6.75 5.00 43.15
CA LEU A 580 5.40 5.52 43.37
C LEU A 580 4.32 4.43 43.34
N ALA A 581 4.47 3.38 42.52
CA ALA A 581 3.51 2.28 42.44
C ALA A 581 3.53 1.34 43.66
N ASN A 582 4.65 1.29 44.40
CA ASN A 582 4.83 0.39 45.56
C ASN A 582 4.37 0.98 46.91
N VAL A 583 3.82 2.20 46.95
CA VAL A 583 3.31 2.82 48.18
C VAL A 583 1.82 2.57 48.32
N GLN A 584 1.44 1.31 48.55
CA GLN A 584 0.16 0.96 49.15
C GLN A 584 0.34 0.89 50.66
N ASP A 585 0.26 2.07 51.30
CA ASP A 585 -0.30 2.33 52.63
C ASP A 585 0.31 3.61 53.22
N ASN A 586 -0.57 4.48 53.72
CA ASN A 586 -0.32 5.73 54.45
C ASN A 586 0.33 6.91 53.69
N CYS A 587 -0.49 7.67 52.96
CA CYS A 587 -0.18 9.06 52.60
C CYS A 587 -1.44 9.96 52.65
N GLU A 588 -2.13 10.05 53.81
CA GLU A 588 -3.13 11.11 54.05
C GLU A 588 -2.53 12.43 54.59
N GLU A 589 -1.22 12.49 54.87
CA GLU A 589 -0.59 13.73 55.38
C GLU A 589 0.74 14.05 54.69
N LYS A 590 0.75 14.16 53.35
CA LYS A 590 1.82 14.89 52.65
C LYS A 590 1.53 15.19 51.16
N ILE A 591 0.37 15.73 50.84
CA ILE A 591 0.10 16.26 49.47
C ILE A 591 -0.49 17.66 49.55
N GLU A 592 0.28 18.62 50.07
CA GLU A 592 0.04 20.05 49.84
C GLU A 592 1.15 20.72 49.01
N GLY A 593 2.21 19.98 48.65
CA GLY A 593 3.34 20.49 47.85
C GLY A 593 3.28 20.18 46.35
N ASP A 594 2.82 18.97 45.97
CA ASP A 594 2.88 18.49 44.58
C ASP A 594 1.58 18.62 43.79
N THR A 595 0.66 19.47 44.26
CA THR A 595 -0.56 19.75 43.51
C THR A 595 -0.26 20.50 42.21
N GLN A 596 0.86 21.22 42.11
CA GLN A 596 1.22 21.98 40.91
C GLN A 596 1.81 21.11 39.80
N LEU A 597 2.72 20.16 40.12
CA LEU A 597 3.32 19.28 39.12
C LEU A 597 2.28 18.30 38.56
N ILE A 598 1.44 17.72 39.41
CA ILE A 598 0.33 16.83 38.99
C ILE A 598 -0.72 17.63 38.20
N LYS A 599 -1.05 18.88 38.59
CA LYS A 599 -1.91 19.75 37.78
C LYS A 599 -1.25 20.13 36.46
N MET A 600 0.08 20.30 36.41
CA MET A 600 0.81 20.66 35.20
C MET A 600 0.95 19.48 34.24
N VAL A 601 1.20 18.28 34.74
CA VAL A 601 1.21 17.04 33.95
C VAL A 601 -0.21 16.68 33.48
N LYS A 602 -1.24 16.82 34.34
CA LYS A 602 -2.64 16.71 33.91
C LYS A 602 -3.02 17.78 32.89
N ALA A 603 -2.53 19.02 33.05
CA ALA A 603 -2.77 20.09 32.08
C ALA A 603 -2.05 19.84 30.75
N LEU A 604 -0.82 19.31 30.77
CA LEU A 604 -0.03 18.98 29.58
C LEU A 604 -0.59 17.76 28.85
N SER A 605 -1.09 16.75 29.57
CA SER A 605 -1.76 15.59 28.98
C SER A 605 -3.16 15.95 28.45
N VAL A 606 -3.91 16.83 29.13
CA VAL A 606 -5.17 17.41 28.59
C VAL A 606 -4.89 18.35 27.42
N LEU A 607 -3.78 19.08 27.38
CA LEU A 607 -3.35 19.89 26.23
C LEU A 607 -2.91 19.01 25.06
N SER A 608 -2.29 17.85 25.33
CA SER A 608 -1.91 16.85 24.33
C SER A 608 -3.14 16.15 23.74
N LEU A 609 -4.08 15.72 24.58
CA LEU A 609 -5.39 15.21 24.18
C LEU A 609 -6.22 16.29 23.49
N GLY A 610 -6.14 17.53 23.96
CA GLY A 610 -6.74 18.70 23.33
C GLY A 610 -6.12 18.98 21.96
N LEU A 611 -4.81 18.81 21.77
CA LEU A 611 -4.13 18.89 20.47
C LEU A 611 -4.54 17.73 19.57
N GLN A 612 -4.71 16.52 20.11
CA GLN A 612 -5.17 15.35 19.35
C GLN A 612 -6.64 15.47 18.95
N VAL A 613 -7.50 15.99 19.83
CA VAL A 613 -8.90 16.30 19.55
C VAL A 613 -8.99 17.50 18.59
N TYR A 614 -8.13 18.50 18.70
CA TYR A 614 -8.05 19.62 17.76
C TYR A 614 -7.48 19.20 16.41
N LEU A 615 -6.58 18.21 16.34
CA LEU A 615 -6.14 17.58 15.10
C LEU A 615 -7.25 16.70 14.50
N LYS A 616 -8.08 16.06 15.34
CA LYS A 616 -9.25 15.28 14.94
C LYS A 616 -10.42 16.18 14.48
N GLU A 617 -10.60 17.32 15.15
CA GLU A 617 -11.56 18.36 14.80
C GLU A 617 -11.07 19.16 13.60
N ALA A 618 -9.77 19.39 13.41
CA ALA A 618 -9.20 19.90 12.16
C ALA A 618 -9.40 18.90 11.00
N PHE A 619 -9.43 17.59 11.30
CA PHE A 619 -9.84 16.55 10.34
C PHE A 619 -11.36 16.47 10.12
N LEU A 620 -12.18 17.02 11.02
CA LEU A 620 -13.66 17.06 10.91
C LEU A 620 -14.20 18.43 10.46
N LEU A 621 -13.41 19.51 10.56
CA LEU A 621 -13.67 20.88 10.12
C LEU A 621 -13.06 21.20 8.76
N ASP A 622 -12.89 20.19 7.91
CA ASP A 622 -12.58 20.32 6.48
C ASP A 622 -13.79 20.88 5.67
N SER A 623 -14.53 21.82 6.28
CA SER A 623 -15.64 22.55 5.68
C SER A 623 -15.56 24.07 5.85
N VAL A 624 -14.45 24.62 6.35
CA VAL A 624 -14.14 26.05 6.20
C VAL A 624 -12.65 26.20 5.87
N GLY A 625 -12.36 26.37 4.58
CA GLY A 625 -11.00 26.50 4.09
C GLY A 625 -10.36 27.82 4.52
N TYR A 626 -9.18 27.75 5.12
CA TYR A 626 -8.10 28.73 5.01
C TYR A 626 -6.87 28.16 5.71
N LEU A 627 -5.99 27.49 4.94
CA LEU A 627 -4.54 27.42 5.13
C LEU A 627 -3.97 26.55 3.99
N SER A 628 -3.59 27.22 2.91
CA SER A 628 -2.83 26.61 1.83
C SER A 628 -1.38 26.41 2.29
N VAL A 629 -1.02 25.18 2.65
CA VAL A 629 0.36 24.69 2.59
C VAL A 629 0.35 23.51 1.63
N ASN A 630 1.25 23.56 0.65
CA ASN A 630 1.29 22.72 -0.55
C ASN A 630 1.21 21.20 -0.27
N CYS A 631 0.01 20.63 -0.39
CA CYS A 631 -0.23 19.18 -0.49
C CYS A 631 -0.25 18.73 -1.97
N LEU A 632 0.82 18.99 -2.72
CA LEU A 632 0.91 18.63 -4.15
C LEU A 632 2.08 17.70 -4.51
N ASP A 633 2.78 17.13 -3.53
CA ASP A 633 3.84 16.12 -3.76
C ASP A 633 3.51 14.70 -3.26
N LEU A 634 2.25 14.41 -2.89
CA LEU A 634 1.86 13.09 -2.34
C LEU A 634 1.02 12.20 -3.28
N THR A 635 0.62 12.70 -4.45
CA THR A 635 -0.17 11.90 -5.42
C THR A 635 0.67 11.09 -6.40
N TRP A 636 1.97 10.96 -6.15
CA TRP A 636 2.89 10.08 -6.90
C TRP A 636 3.43 8.90 -6.08
N TRP A 637 2.80 8.57 -4.95
CA TRP A 637 3.07 7.35 -4.18
C TRP A 637 1.86 6.39 -4.13
N THR A 638 0.65 6.83 -4.48
CA THR A 638 -0.58 6.04 -4.35
C THR A 638 -0.89 5.09 -5.52
N CYS A 639 0.06 4.87 -6.42
CA CYS A 639 -0.06 3.81 -7.45
C CYS A 639 1.14 2.85 -7.49
N VAL A 640 1.96 2.85 -6.42
CA VAL A 640 3.00 1.81 -6.18
C VAL A 640 2.72 1.08 -4.84
N LEU A 641 1.64 1.40 -4.13
CA LEU A 641 1.31 0.84 -2.80
C LEU A 641 0.50 -0.49 -2.83
N PHE A 642 0.65 -1.29 -3.88
CA PHE A 642 0.35 -2.72 -3.83
C PHE A 642 1.64 -3.44 -4.18
N ASP A 643 2.12 -4.28 -3.26
CA ASP A 643 3.44 -4.91 -3.16
C ASP A 643 4.56 -4.03 -2.56
N PHE A 644 4.63 -4.00 -1.23
CA PHE A 644 5.84 -3.62 -0.50
C PHE A 644 6.13 -4.63 0.61
N ASP A 645 7.00 -5.59 0.29
CA ASP A 645 7.66 -6.53 1.22
C ASP A 645 9.17 -6.23 1.37
N ASP A 646 9.68 -5.09 0.89
CA ASP A 646 11.13 -4.82 0.88
C ASP A 646 11.46 -3.36 1.22
N PHE A 647 11.62 -3.03 2.50
CA PHE A 647 12.50 -1.95 3.00
C PHE A 647 13.11 -2.35 4.34
N ASN A 648 14.43 -2.11 4.50
CA ASN A 648 15.06 -2.21 5.81
C ASN A 648 14.60 -1.05 6.71
N THR A 649 14.40 -1.36 7.98
CA THR A 649 13.91 -0.48 9.06
C THR A 649 14.68 0.85 9.21
N PHE A 650 15.92 0.95 8.74
CA PHE A 650 16.72 2.18 8.81
C PHE A 650 16.27 3.28 7.84
N ASP A 651 15.79 2.92 6.65
CA ASP A 651 15.33 3.90 5.65
C ASP A 651 13.94 4.45 6.04
N LEU A 652 13.04 3.60 6.54
CA LEU A 652 11.74 4.05 7.07
C LEU A 652 11.89 4.97 8.28
N LEU A 653 12.86 4.70 9.18
CA LEU A 653 13.14 5.55 10.33
C LEU A 653 13.71 6.92 9.90
N TRP A 654 14.56 6.95 8.86
CA TRP A 654 15.12 8.18 8.32
C TRP A 654 14.06 9.05 7.64
N TYR A 655 13.15 8.45 6.85
CA TYR A 655 12.02 9.18 6.24
C TYR A 655 11.02 9.67 7.28
N PHE A 656 10.75 8.88 8.32
CA PHE A 656 9.89 9.26 9.43
C PHE A 656 10.50 10.39 10.27
N LEU A 657 11.81 10.33 10.57
CA LEU A 657 12.53 11.40 11.27
C LEU A 657 12.64 12.67 10.43
N CYS A 658 12.85 12.58 9.11
CA CYS A 658 12.82 13.72 8.21
C CYS A 658 11.43 14.37 8.11
N PHE A 659 10.36 13.56 8.12
CA PHE A 659 8.98 14.04 8.14
C PHE A 659 8.62 14.74 9.46
N VAL A 660 9.07 14.19 10.59
CA VAL A 660 8.89 14.80 11.93
C VAL A 660 9.69 16.11 12.03
N PHE A 661 10.94 16.16 11.57
CA PHE A 661 11.75 17.38 11.58
C PHE A 661 11.16 18.47 10.67
N TYR A 662 10.70 18.13 9.45
CA TYR A 662 10.09 19.07 8.53
C TYR A 662 8.74 19.61 9.05
N SER A 663 7.94 18.75 9.70
CA SER A 663 6.66 19.12 10.32
C SER A 663 6.85 20.02 11.54
N CYS A 664 7.85 19.73 12.39
CA CYS A 664 8.21 20.59 13.53
C CYS A 664 8.78 21.94 13.09
N PHE A 665 9.59 22.00 12.03
CA PHE A 665 10.14 23.25 11.51
C PHE A 665 9.07 24.14 10.86
N SER A 666 8.12 23.54 10.13
CA SER A 666 6.95 24.23 9.56
C SER A 666 5.99 24.76 10.63
N PHE A 667 5.82 24.02 11.74
CA PHE A 667 5.02 24.42 12.90
C PHE A 667 5.63 25.64 13.62
N VAL A 668 6.95 25.66 13.84
CA VAL A 668 7.65 26.80 14.45
C VAL A 668 7.55 28.06 13.57
N ILE A 669 7.69 27.94 12.25
CA ILE A 669 7.53 29.06 11.30
C ILE A 669 6.08 29.57 11.29
N SER A 670 5.08 28.68 11.34
CA SER A 670 3.66 29.06 11.37
C SER A 670 3.28 29.76 12.68
N VAL A 671 3.83 29.32 13.81
CA VAL A 671 3.65 29.98 15.12
C VAL A 671 4.31 31.37 15.11
N MET A 672 5.51 31.52 14.55
CA MET A 672 6.14 32.85 14.42
C MET A 672 5.35 33.80 13.50
N TYR A 673 4.76 33.31 12.42
CA TYR A 673 3.88 34.10 11.53
C TYR A 673 2.57 34.53 12.22
N PHE A 674 2.00 33.68 13.08
CA PHE A 674 0.77 33.98 13.81
C PHE A 674 0.97 35.07 14.88
N TYR A 675 2.11 35.06 15.59
CA TYR A 675 2.47 36.15 16.51
C TYR A 675 2.75 37.47 15.79
N PHE A 676 3.34 37.43 14.58
CA PHE A 676 3.61 38.63 13.79
C PHE A 676 2.33 39.28 13.23
N PHE A 677 1.36 38.47 12.77
CA PHE A 677 0.06 38.97 12.31
C PHE A 677 -0.86 39.42 13.46
N GLY A 678 -0.81 38.74 14.61
CA GLY A 678 -1.53 39.13 15.82
C GLY A 678 -1.11 40.52 16.32
N PHE A 679 0.19 40.86 16.22
CA PHE A 679 0.70 42.17 16.60
C PHE A 679 0.23 43.30 15.65
N ILE A 680 0.12 43.01 14.34
CA ILE A 680 -0.37 43.97 13.33
C ILE A 680 -1.88 44.21 13.50
N CYS A 681 -2.67 43.17 13.78
CA CYS A 681 -4.11 43.30 14.03
C CYS A 681 -4.41 44.05 15.34
N PHE A 682 -3.63 43.83 16.39
CA PHE A 682 -3.78 44.55 17.66
C PHE A 682 -3.42 46.04 17.51
N SER A 683 -2.38 46.35 16.71
CA SER A 683 -2.00 47.73 16.37
C SER A 683 -3.10 48.46 15.58
N TYR A 684 -3.79 47.77 14.67
CA TYR A 684 -4.86 48.35 13.85
C TYR A 684 -6.14 48.61 14.66
N ILE A 685 -6.47 47.73 15.62
CA ILE A 685 -7.64 47.90 16.51
C ILE A 685 -7.44 49.06 17.49
N VAL A 686 -6.21 49.27 18.00
CA VAL A 686 -5.90 50.41 18.89
C VAL A 686 -5.93 51.75 18.14
N ILE A 687 -5.53 51.77 16.86
CA ILE A 687 -5.61 52.99 16.02
C ILE A 687 -7.06 53.34 15.67
N VAL A 688 -7.91 52.34 15.39
CA VAL A 688 -9.34 52.56 15.09
C VAL A 688 -10.11 53.03 16.34
N LEU A 689 -9.77 52.52 17.53
CA LEU A 689 -10.37 52.95 18.80
C LEU A 689 -9.90 54.32 19.30
N CYS A 690 -8.80 54.87 18.78
CA CYS A 690 -8.33 56.23 19.11
C CYS A 690 -8.86 57.32 18.16
N ILE A 691 -9.55 56.96 17.07
CA ILE A 691 -10.06 57.90 16.05
C ILE A 691 -11.61 58.03 16.10
N SER A 692 -12.28 57.24 16.95
CA SER A 692 -13.69 57.36 17.36
C SER A 692 -13.81 57.83 18.79
#